data_AF-A0A2E2TTY4-F1
#
_entry.id   AF-A0A2E2TTY4-F1
#
_cell.length_a   1.000
_cell.length_b   1.000
_cell.length_c   1.000
_cell.angle_alpha   90.00
_cell.angle_beta   90.00
_cell.angle_gamma   90.00
#
_symmetry.space_group_name_H-M   'P 1'
#
loop_
_entity.id
_entity.type
_entity.pdbx_description
1 polymer ?
#
loop_
_entity_poly.entity_id
_entity_poly.type
_entity_poly.pdbx_seq_one_letter_code
_entity_poly.pdbx_strand_id
1 'polypeptide(L)'
;MLSVMVSPVFLQPPVLEESGDNVRHSSPIQATISPSSGWTSGGQEITITGTGFSDLAFSNITDDGINHQWAETTMDYSVQAGRYNAVAVDSNGHIHVVQIKDESYQIRHSVNDGTGWISNGINTCGGTYCWDIHMVIDDNDELHVAYTASSGSGKVIYMHYDGTSWTDTLVSSNARFGAVGIAVDSNNYPHISYAADGQYCGDGLRISSYDGSSWSYTNIDQGSNRGCDSAIVIDESDHMYIAYQDRSSSKLKIATDKSGSWDSYLVDTGTSQSNLYPGYMTSMVMDKQGQFHIAHFDDKEYDLRYSTGAPNSQWTTTIVDATGHTGRGPSIAVDAADQPHIVYHTWTGQNLKYATIDPSTSNWTVSTISSNNDVGDGNSLIIDQNGVIHVAFSDETDDVLKYATKSTGLSVTNEITVKFGQYGSVTGTVVDASTIQVTTPAISTGDTVALSIVDKDGVQHQLSSSFQFIDQNDFDSDGVLNDNDDCLEVAGTSTQDQNGCPDDDGDGYSNSGDAFPNDVLEWADTDGDGVGNNADAFPNDSSETEDSDDDGVGDNTDAFPFNAFEQIDSDGDGAGDNSDAFPNNPSETVDSDGDGVGDNADAFPDNAYEQQDSDGDGVGDNSDAFPNDSSESLDSDGDGVGDLNDLCSNTIQDVEVDGNGCSQAQLDSDGDGYMDTQDTFPLDSTQWQDSDGDGYGDNWGDSDWNDTRELEWPGVFVIGAVQADHCPDTFGNSTANGFYGCVDNDGNGIPDQFQQPETNETDDENETQTPLDSDNDSVPDIVDDCPETSPGVVVDADGC
;
A
#
# COMPACT_ATOMS: atom_id res chain seq x y z
N MET A 1 -34.56 -26.99 83.99
CA MET A 1 -34.44 -28.36 83.44
C MET A 1 -34.53 -28.25 81.91
N LEU A 2 -34.09 -29.27 81.19
CA LEU A 2 -33.93 -29.21 79.73
C LEU A 2 -35.30 -29.21 79.01
N SER A 3 -35.37 -28.55 77.86
CA SER A 3 -36.47 -28.68 76.90
C SER A 3 -35.97 -29.51 75.71
N VAL A 4 -36.82 -30.37 75.16
CA VAL A 4 -36.57 -31.12 73.93
C VAL A 4 -37.84 -31.07 73.10
N MET A 5 -37.80 -30.42 71.95
CA MET A 5 -38.82 -30.58 70.91
C MET A 5 -38.47 -31.79 70.05
N VAL A 6 -39.50 -32.45 69.50
CA VAL A 6 -39.36 -33.51 68.50
C VAL A 6 -40.04 -33.02 67.23
N SER A 7 -39.27 -32.79 66.18
CA SER A 7 -39.80 -32.39 64.87
C SER A 7 -40.50 -33.57 64.18
N PRO A 8 -41.59 -33.35 63.43
CA PRO A 8 -42.04 -34.30 62.44
C PRO A 8 -41.02 -34.36 61.29
N VAL A 9 -40.81 -35.55 60.73
CA VAL A 9 -39.94 -35.75 59.56
C VAL A 9 -40.71 -35.34 58.30
N PHE A 10 -40.18 -34.37 57.55
CA PHE A 10 -40.58 -34.19 56.15
C PHE A 10 -39.99 -35.33 55.33
N LEU A 11 -40.86 -36.04 54.60
CA LEU A 11 -40.44 -36.89 53.48
C LEU A 11 -40.33 -35.98 52.26
N GLN A 12 -39.14 -35.93 51.64
CA GLN A 12 -39.00 -35.37 50.29
C GLN A 12 -39.88 -36.18 49.32
N PRO A 13 -40.57 -35.52 48.36
CA PRO A 13 -41.03 -36.22 47.17
C PRO A 13 -39.81 -36.75 46.40
N PRO A 14 -39.96 -37.82 45.59
CA PRO A 14 -38.87 -38.27 44.74
C PRO A 14 -38.50 -37.17 43.74
N VAL A 15 -37.20 -36.89 43.62
CA VAL A 15 -36.66 -36.17 42.48
C VAL A 15 -36.92 -37.03 41.24
N LEU A 16 -37.54 -36.45 40.21
CA LEU A 16 -37.52 -37.04 38.88
C LEU A 16 -36.09 -36.85 38.35
N GLU A 17 -35.38 -37.95 38.10
CA GLU A 17 -34.13 -37.88 37.34
C GLU A 17 -34.50 -37.51 35.90
N GLU A 18 -34.17 -36.28 35.50
CA GLU A 18 -34.19 -35.89 34.10
C GLU A 18 -33.23 -36.79 33.33
N SER A 19 -33.72 -37.47 32.30
CA SER A 19 -32.86 -38.09 31.30
C SER A 19 -32.36 -37.02 30.32
N GLY A 20 -31.74 -35.96 30.86
CA GLY A 20 -31.16 -34.88 30.08
C GLY A 20 -30.03 -35.42 29.22
N ASP A 21 -30.18 -35.30 27.91
CA ASP A 21 -29.22 -35.84 26.95
C ASP A 21 -27.91 -35.05 27.06
N ASN A 22 -26.96 -35.61 27.80
CA ASN A 22 -25.72 -34.93 28.16
C ASN A 22 -24.84 -34.77 26.92
N VAL A 23 -25.00 -33.64 26.22
CA VAL A 23 -24.08 -33.18 25.18
C VAL A 23 -22.71 -32.97 25.83
N ARG A 24 -21.84 -33.99 25.73
CA ARG A 24 -20.53 -33.95 26.38
C ARG A 24 -19.56 -33.10 25.59
N HIS A 25 -19.60 -31.79 25.81
CA HIS A 25 -18.59 -30.86 25.33
C HIS A 25 -17.19 -31.33 25.77
N SER A 26 -16.23 -31.28 24.85
CA SER A 26 -14.88 -31.77 25.11
C SER A 26 -14.08 -30.75 25.90
N SER A 27 -13.63 -31.08 27.11
CA SER A 27 -12.59 -30.32 27.81
C SER A 27 -11.19 -30.76 27.33
N PRO A 28 -10.27 -29.85 26.97
CA PRO A 28 -10.46 -28.40 26.96
C PRO A 28 -11.31 -27.93 25.76
N ILE A 29 -12.24 -27.01 26.04
CA ILE A 29 -13.01 -26.31 25.01
C ILE A 29 -12.05 -25.42 24.22
N GLN A 30 -12.13 -25.50 22.89
CA GLN A 30 -11.31 -24.68 22.02
C GLN A 30 -11.87 -23.26 22.01
N ALA A 31 -11.09 -22.32 22.54
CA ALA A 31 -11.44 -20.91 22.63
C ALA A 31 -10.21 -20.02 22.51
N THR A 32 -10.38 -18.85 21.90
CA THR A 32 -9.41 -17.74 21.90
C THR A 32 -9.87 -16.62 22.84
N ILE A 33 -8.94 -15.75 23.23
CA ILE A 33 -9.18 -14.66 24.19
C ILE A 33 -8.65 -13.36 23.57
N SER A 34 -9.46 -12.30 23.58
CA SER A 34 -9.16 -11.01 22.95
C SER A 34 -9.54 -9.84 23.88
N PRO A 35 -8.61 -8.95 24.25
CA PRO A 35 -7.16 -9.08 24.05
C PRO A 35 -6.58 -10.29 24.80
N SER A 36 -5.43 -10.80 24.35
CA SER A 36 -4.73 -11.92 25.00
C SER A 36 -4.04 -11.53 26.31
N SER A 37 -3.72 -10.24 26.46
CA SER A 37 -3.19 -9.60 27.66
C SER A 37 -4.09 -8.46 28.13
N GLY A 38 -3.97 -8.04 29.39
CA GLY A 38 -4.70 -6.87 29.88
C GLY A 38 -4.27 -6.34 31.24
N TRP A 39 -4.69 -5.11 31.51
CA TRP A 39 -4.41 -4.35 32.72
C TRP A 39 -4.86 -5.05 34.00
N THR A 40 -4.09 -4.86 35.08
CA THR A 40 -4.31 -5.53 36.36
C THR A 40 -5.25 -4.82 37.32
N SER A 41 -5.55 -3.53 37.13
CA SER A 41 -6.45 -2.76 38.00
C SER A 41 -7.89 -3.31 38.06
N GLY A 42 -8.27 -4.19 37.13
CA GLY A 42 -9.58 -4.81 37.03
C GLY A 42 -10.62 -3.88 36.40
N GLY A 43 -11.73 -4.46 35.95
CA GLY A 43 -12.77 -3.70 35.24
C GLY A 43 -12.59 -3.66 33.71
N GLN A 44 -11.56 -4.31 33.16
CA GLN A 44 -11.38 -4.44 31.72
C GLN A 44 -12.28 -5.55 31.18
N GLU A 45 -12.99 -5.28 30.08
CA GLU A 45 -13.74 -6.31 29.37
C GLU A 45 -12.80 -7.09 28.43
N ILE A 46 -12.90 -8.42 28.45
CA ILE A 46 -12.27 -9.32 27.49
C ILE A 46 -13.34 -10.16 26.80
N THR A 47 -13.10 -10.46 25.53
CA THR A 47 -13.91 -11.38 24.73
C THR A 47 -13.28 -12.76 24.73
N ILE A 48 -14.06 -13.80 25.03
CA ILE A 48 -13.70 -15.20 24.83
C ILE A 48 -14.51 -15.72 23.65
N THR A 49 -13.84 -16.19 22.60
CA THR A 49 -14.49 -16.70 21.38
C THR A 49 -14.28 -18.21 21.28
N GLY A 50 -15.32 -18.99 20.99
CA GLY A 50 -15.32 -20.45 20.97
C GLY A 50 -16.54 -21.02 20.27
N THR A 51 -17.09 -22.15 20.76
CA THR A 51 -18.33 -22.75 20.23
C THR A 51 -19.15 -23.45 21.32
N GLY A 52 -20.48 -23.41 21.18
CA GLY A 52 -21.44 -24.05 22.08
C GLY A 52 -21.65 -23.30 23.41
N PHE A 53 -21.37 -22.00 23.47
CA PHE A 53 -21.48 -21.25 24.73
C PHE A 53 -22.92 -21.01 25.18
N SER A 54 -23.89 -20.89 24.26
CA SER A 54 -25.31 -20.78 24.60
C SER A 54 -25.82 -22.02 25.36
N ASP A 55 -25.38 -23.21 24.94
CA ASP A 55 -25.77 -24.50 25.55
C ASP A 55 -25.26 -24.66 27.00
N LEU A 56 -24.21 -23.91 27.34
CA LEU A 56 -23.56 -23.89 28.65
C LEU A 56 -24.04 -22.73 29.54
N ALA A 57 -24.75 -21.74 28.98
CA ALA A 57 -25.20 -20.57 29.71
C ALA A 57 -26.36 -20.87 30.66
N PHE A 58 -26.46 -20.10 31.75
CA PHE A 58 -27.70 -20.00 32.53
C PHE A 58 -28.37 -18.65 32.24
N SER A 59 -29.69 -18.63 32.06
CA SER A 59 -30.43 -17.38 31.93
C SER A 59 -30.67 -16.75 33.30
N ASN A 60 -30.21 -15.52 33.48
CA ASN A 60 -30.55 -14.64 34.57
C ASN A 60 -31.66 -13.67 34.11
N ILE A 61 -32.52 -13.23 35.04
CA ILE A 61 -33.69 -12.39 34.74
C ILE A 61 -33.68 -11.21 35.69
N THR A 62 -33.75 -10.00 35.15
CA THR A 62 -33.79 -8.77 35.95
C THR A 62 -35.00 -7.91 35.62
N ASP A 63 -35.59 -7.29 36.66
CA ASP A 63 -36.73 -6.37 36.60
C ASP A 63 -36.20 -4.93 36.69
N ASP A 64 -36.58 -4.06 35.76
CA ASP A 64 -36.21 -2.63 35.77
C ASP A 64 -36.92 -1.82 36.87
N GLY A 65 -37.97 -2.39 37.49
CA GLY A 65 -38.77 -1.80 38.55
C GLY A 65 -39.70 -0.67 38.06
N ILE A 66 -39.87 -0.50 36.75
CA ILE A 66 -40.67 0.55 36.13
C ILE A 66 -42.08 0.02 35.84
N ASN A 67 -43.10 0.69 36.38
CA ASN A 67 -44.48 0.38 36.02
C ASN A 67 -44.80 0.93 34.61
N HIS A 68 -44.42 0.18 33.58
CA HIS A 68 -44.67 0.49 32.17
C HIS A 68 -46.16 0.68 31.87
N GLN A 69 -46.47 1.63 30.99
CA GLN A 69 -47.84 1.98 30.61
C GLN A 69 -48.16 1.44 29.21
N TRP A 70 -49.45 1.25 28.92
CA TRP A 70 -49.91 0.84 27.59
C TRP A 70 -49.76 1.97 26.56
N ALA A 71 -49.21 1.64 25.39
CA ALA A 71 -49.20 2.49 24.21
C ALA A 71 -50.17 1.92 23.16
N GLU A 72 -51.24 2.66 22.84
CA GLU A 72 -52.23 2.27 21.82
C GLU A 72 -51.96 2.94 20.45
N THR A 73 -52.21 2.19 19.38
CA THR A 73 -52.22 2.68 17.99
C THR A 73 -53.36 2.02 17.19
N THR A 74 -53.72 2.59 16.04
CA THR A 74 -54.58 1.93 15.06
C THR A 74 -53.71 1.20 14.03
N MET A 75 -54.01 -0.07 13.79
CA MET A 75 -53.29 -0.94 12.86
C MET A 75 -53.88 -0.88 11.45
N ASP A 76 -55.21 -0.97 11.35
CA ASP A 76 -55.92 -1.03 10.08
C ASP A 76 -57.18 -0.17 10.11
N TYR A 77 -57.16 0.92 9.33
CA TYR A 77 -58.26 1.87 9.16
C TYR A 77 -59.33 1.40 8.14
N SER A 78 -59.23 0.18 7.60
CA SER A 78 -60.27 -0.38 6.74
C SER A 78 -61.41 -0.96 7.58
N VAL A 79 -62.64 -0.60 7.16
CA VAL A 79 -63.92 -1.01 7.75
C VAL A 79 -64.01 -2.51 8.03
N GLN A 80 -64.87 -2.86 8.99
CA GLN A 80 -64.96 -4.12 9.73
C GLN A 80 -63.77 -4.28 10.69
N ALA A 81 -64.03 -4.15 11.98
CA ALA A 81 -63.01 -4.08 13.05
C ALA A 81 -62.05 -5.28 13.20
N GLY A 82 -62.29 -6.41 12.51
CA GLY A 82 -61.35 -7.54 12.45
C GLY A 82 -61.44 -8.47 13.66
N ARG A 83 -62.66 -8.92 14.00
CA ARG A 83 -62.93 -9.62 15.28
C ARG A 83 -62.22 -10.96 15.44
N TYR A 84 -61.95 -11.68 14.35
CA TYR A 84 -61.08 -12.86 14.43
C TYR A 84 -59.68 -12.42 14.00
N ASN A 85 -58.74 -12.38 14.93
CA ASN A 85 -57.35 -12.04 14.67
C ASN A 85 -56.38 -12.86 15.53
N ALA A 86 -55.16 -13.04 15.01
CA ALA A 86 -54.03 -13.63 15.71
C ALA A 86 -52.76 -12.80 15.44
N VAL A 87 -51.87 -12.73 16.43
CA VAL A 87 -50.59 -12.00 16.39
C VAL A 87 -49.40 -12.95 16.57
N ALA A 88 -48.32 -12.70 15.86
CA ALA A 88 -47.00 -13.31 16.04
C ALA A 88 -45.91 -12.24 15.84
N VAL A 89 -44.69 -12.54 16.26
CA VAL A 89 -43.50 -11.71 16.06
C VAL A 89 -42.41 -12.59 15.47
N ASP A 90 -41.69 -12.10 14.45
CA ASP A 90 -40.60 -12.83 13.80
C ASP A 90 -39.24 -12.65 14.51
N SER A 91 -38.23 -13.42 14.11
CA SER A 91 -36.88 -13.36 14.69
C SER A 91 -36.23 -11.96 14.56
N ASN A 92 -36.66 -11.17 13.59
CA ASN A 92 -36.22 -9.80 13.32
C ASN A 92 -36.98 -8.74 14.16
N GLY A 93 -38.03 -9.14 14.89
CA GLY A 93 -38.89 -8.25 15.68
C GLY A 93 -40.05 -7.61 14.90
N HIS A 94 -40.31 -8.04 13.66
CA HIS A 94 -41.47 -7.60 12.89
C HIS A 94 -42.76 -8.19 13.48
N ILE A 95 -43.80 -7.36 13.63
CA ILE A 95 -45.08 -7.83 14.18
C ILE A 95 -46.02 -8.21 13.03
N HIS A 96 -46.43 -9.48 13.00
CA HIS A 96 -47.39 -10.00 12.04
C HIS A 96 -48.76 -10.19 12.70
N VAL A 97 -49.82 -9.72 12.04
CA VAL A 97 -51.20 -9.92 12.48
C VAL A 97 -52.05 -10.39 11.30
N VAL A 98 -52.76 -11.49 11.46
CA VAL A 98 -53.73 -11.97 10.47
C VAL A 98 -55.14 -11.81 11.03
N GLN A 99 -56.05 -11.25 10.23
CA GLN A 99 -57.42 -10.90 10.63
C GLN A 99 -58.47 -11.35 9.59
N ILE A 100 -59.69 -11.66 10.04
CA ILE A 100 -60.88 -11.83 9.18
C ILE A 100 -61.77 -10.58 9.30
N LYS A 101 -62.13 -9.98 8.16
CA LYS A 101 -63.08 -8.87 8.08
C LYS A 101 -64.54 -9.37 8.02
N ASP A 102 -65.33 -9.05 9.05
CA ASP A 102 -66.57 -9.76 9.44
C ASP A 102 -67.71 -9.85 8.41
N GLU A 103 -67.93 -8.86 7.52
CA GLU A 103 -69.01 -8.93 6.49
C GLU A 103 -68.48 -9.19 5.07
N SER A 104 -67.21 -8.85 4.81
CA SER A 104 -66.57 -9.03 3.51
C SER A 104 -65.89 -10.39 3.34
N TYR A 105 -65.65 -11.08 4.47
CA TYR A 105 -64.96 -12.38 4.57
C TYR A 105 -63.55 -12.34 3.98
N GLN A 106 -62.95 -11.15 3.91
CA GLN A 106 -61.57 -10.97 3.49
C GLN A 106 -60.64 -11.32 4.65
N ILE A 107 -59.71 -12.25 4.42
CA ILE A 107 -58.57 -12.44 5.31
C ILE A 107 -57.50 -11.42 4.91
N ARG A 108 -56.95 -10.70 5.88
CA ARG A 108 -55.86 -9.74 5.68
C ARG A 108 -54.66 -10.07 6.55
N HIS A 109 -53.47 -9.79 6.03
CA HIS A 109 -52.19 -9.84 6.73
C HIS A 109 -51.70 -8.41 6.91
N SER A 110 -51.51 -8.01 8.16
CA SER A 110 -50.90 -6.76 8.58
C SER A 110 -49.49 -7.04 9.07
N VAL A 111 -48.50 -6.26 8.64
CA VAL A 111 -47.12 -6.34 9.12
C VAL A 111 -46.66 -4.97 9.59
N ASN A 112 -45.86 -4.93 10.66
CA ASN A 112 -45.14 -3.73 11.11
C ASN A 112 -43.65 -4.05 11.20
N ASP A 113 -42.87 -3.41 10.34
CA ASP A 113 -41.41 -3.53 10.22
C ASP A 113 -40.64 -2.46 11.04
N GLY A 114 -41.34 -1.78 11.96
CA GLY A 114 -40.84 -0.61 12.68
C GLY A 114 -40.99 0.72 11.92
N THR A 115 -41.28 0.69 10.60
CA THR A 115 -41.59 1.90 9.82
C THR A 115 -43.08 2.25 9.83
N GLY A 116 -43.95 1.25 10.03
CA GLY A 116 -45.39 1.41 10.18
C GLY A 116 -46.20 0.19 9.73
N TRP A 117 -47.52 0.27 9.83
CA TRP A 117 -48.41 -0.83 9.47
C TRP A 117 -48.72 -0.90 7.97
N ILE A 118 -48.52 -2.08 7.37
CA ILE A 118 -48.89 -2.42 5.99
C ILE A 118 -49.91 -3.56 6.04
N SER A 119 -51.18 -3.30 5.68
CA SER A 119 -52.27 -4.29 5.68
C SER A 119 -52.71 -4.68 4.26
N ASN A 120 -52.49 -5.92 3.87
CA ASN A 120 -52.82 -6.49 2.55
C ASN A 120 -53.91 -7.58 2.66
N GLY A 121 -54.78 -7.68 1.66
CA GLY A 121 -55.79 -8.75 1.57
C GLY A 121 -55.20 -10.02 0.93
N ILE A 122 -55.26 -11.15 1.63
CA ILE A 122 -54.57 -12.41 1.26
C ILE A 122 -55.52 -13.53 0.81
N ASN A 123 -56.75 -13.58 1.34
CA ASN A 123 -57.77 -14.55 0.93
C ASN A 123 -59.19 -13.96 1.09
N THR A 124 -60.21 -14.67 0.62
CA THR A 124 -61.64 -14.29 0.74
C THR A 124 -62.52 -15.42 1.27
N CYS A 125 -61.92 -16.39 1.98
CA CYS A 125 -62.62 -17.56 2.55
C CYS A 125 -63.45 -18.35 1.50
N GLY A 126 -62.96 -18.40 0.26
CA GLY A 126 -63.68 -18.99 -0.88
C GLY A 126 -65.01 -18.30 -1.24
N GLY A 127 -65.23 -17.06 -0.81
CA GLY A 127 -66.51 -16.36 -0.90
C GLY A 127 -67.57 -16.86 0.10
N THR A 128 -67.16 -17.46 1.20
CA THR A 128 -68.05 -18.06 2.22
C THR A 128 -67.70 -17.57 3.62
N TYR A 129 -68.66 -17.60 4.55
CA TYR A 129 -68.42 -17.13 5.92
C TYR A 129 -67.37 -18.01 6.62
N CYS A 130 -66.40 -17.34 7.24
CA CYS A 130 -65.33 -17.93 8.01
C CYS A 130 -65.34 -17.38 9.43
N TRP A 131 -64.95 -18.22 10.38
CA TRP A 131 -64.88 -17.92 11.82
C TRP A 131 -63.61 -18.54 12.34
N ASP A 132 -62.93 -17.75 13.16
CA ASP A 132 -61.81 -18.13 14.00
C ASP A 132 -60.53 -18.28 13.18
N ILE A 133 -59.48 -17.56 13.59
CA ILE A 133 -58.21 -17.58 12.90
C ILE A 133 -57.10 -17.59 13.94
N HIS A 134 -56.32 -18.65 13.93
CA HIS A 134 -55.15 -18.81 14.77
C HIS A 134 -53.91 -18.86 13.88
N MET A 135 -52.82 -18.30 14.37
CA MET A 135 -51.53 -18.23 13.70
C MET A 135 -50.45 -18.70 14.67
N VAL A 136 -49.46 -19.40 14.14
CA VAL A 136 -48.17 -19.68 14.76
C VAL A 136 -47.08 -19.36 13.74
N ILE A 137 -45.87 -19.07 14.21
CA ILE A 137 -44.68 -18.87 13.38
C ILE A 137 -43.73 -20.04 13.63
N ASP A 138 -42.92 -20.39 12.63
CA ASP A 138 -41.95 -21.49 12.69
C ASP A 138 -40.51 -20.97 12.87
N ASP A 139 -39.53 -21.89 13.00
CA ASP A 139 -38.11 -21.53 13.19
C ASP A 139 -37.46 -20.90 11.94
N ASN A 140 -38.20 -20.77 10.83
CA ASN A 140 -37.77 -20.17 9.56
C ASN A 140 -38.44 -18.80 9.28
N ASP A 141 -39.17 -18.24 10.25
CA ASP A 141 -40.05 -17.06 10.14
C ASP A 141 -41.24 -17.24 9.15
N GLU A 142 -41.61 -18.49 8.79
CA GLU A 142 -42.79 -18.79 7.99
C GLU A 142 -44.07 -18.75 8.84
N LEU A 143 -45.19 -18.25 8.29
CA LEU A 143 -46.44 -18.09 9.05
C LEU A 143 -47.44 -19.21 8.74
N HIS A 144 -47.86 -19.92 9.78
CA HIS A 144 -48.78 -21.05 9.72
C HIS A 144 -50.13 -20.64 10.31
N VAL A 145 -51.18 -20.65 9.49
CA VAL A 145 -52.51 -20.13 9.84
C VAL A 145 -53.58 -21.21 9.69
N ALA A 146 -54.50 -21.31 10.64
CA ALA A 146 -55.68 -22.17 10.57
C ALA A 146 -56.98 -21.37 10.78
N TYR A 147 -58.03 -21.69 10.01
CA TYR A 147 -59.36 -21.12 10.20
C TYR A 147 -60.49 -22.08 9.80
N THR A 148 -61.73 -21.81 10.23
CA THR A 148 -62.91 -22.59 9.77
C THR A 148 -63.77 -21.84 8.76
N ALA A 149 -64.41 -22.59 7.85
CA ALA A 149 -65.31 -22.05 6.81
C ALA A 149 -66.63 -22.83 6.70
N SER A 150 -67.75 -22.11 6.54
CA SER A 150 -69.12 -22.62 6.77
C SER A 150 -69.79 -23.31 5.56
N SER A 151 -69.02 -23.88 4.63
CA SER A 151 -69.55 -24.34 3.32
C SER A 151 -70.06 -25.79 3.32
N GLY A 152 -71.11 -26.04 4.12
CA GLY A 152 -71.80 -27.33 4.25
C GLY A 152 -71.73 -27.84 5.69
N SER A 153 -71.16 -29.03 5.89
CA SER A 153 -70.39 -29.31 7.10
C SER A 153 -69.22 -28.32 7.19
N GLY A 154 -68.77 -28.00 8.40
CA GLY A 154 -67.64 -27.09 8.58
C GLY A 154 -66.36 -27.65 7.97
N LYS A 155 -65.52 -26.75 7.45
CA LYS A 155 -64.18 -27.06 6.94
C LYS A 155 -63.11 -26.47 7.84
N VAL A 156 -61.96 -27.13 7.93
CA VAL A 156 -60.70 -26.52 8.37
C VAL A 156 -59.88 -26.23 7.12
N ILE A 157 -59.42 -24.99 7.01
CA ILE A 157 -58.47 -24.53 5.99
C ILE A 157 -57.16 -24.20 6.69
N TYR A 158 -56.05 -24.66 6.12
CA TYR A 158 -54.70 -24.23 6.45
C TYR A 158 -54.25 -23.19 5.43
N MET A 159 -53.50 -22.19 5.89
CA MET A 159 -52.79 -21.21 5.07
C MET A 159 -51.34 -21.10 5.53
N HIS A 160 -50.44 -20.84 4.59
CA HIS A 160 -49.00 -20.80 4.81
C HIS A 160 -48.38 -19.60 4.08
N TYR A 161 -47.40 -18.96 4.70
CA TYR A 161 -46.61 -17.87 4.13
C TYR A 161 -45.13 -18.23 4.09
N ASP A 162 -44.60 -18.48 2.89
CA ASP A 162 -43.22 -18.91 2.62
C ASP A 162 -42.17 -17.77 2.71
N GLY A 163 -42.42 -16.79 3.58
CA GLY A 163 -41.72 -15.50 3.60
C GLY A 163 -42.03 -14.58 2.40
N THR A 164 -42.64 -15.07 1.32
CA THR A 164 -42.88 -14.30 0.07
C THR A 164 -44.31 -14.36 -0.47
N SER A 165 -45.04 -15.45 -0.23
CA SER A 165 -46.29 -15.79 -0.92
C SER A 165 -47.23 -16.58 -0.01
N TRP A 166 -48.54 -16.35 -0.14
CA TRP A 166 -49.57 -17.05 0.61
C TRP A 166 -50.18 -18.20 -0.19
N THR A 167 -50.27 -19.39 0.42
CA THR A 167 -51.01 -20.54 -0.12
C THR A 167 -52.17 -20.94 0.80
N ASP A 168 -53.17 -21.68 0.28
CA ASP A 168 -54.25 -22.27 1.09
C ASP A 168 -54.52 -23.74 0.74
N THR A 169 -54.95 -24.53 1.73
CA THR A 169 -55.19 -25.97 1.61
C THR A 169 -56.37 -26.44 2.46
N LEU A 170 -57.26 -27.24 1.88
CA LEU A 170 -58.36 -27.89 2.60
C LEU A 170 -57.86 -29.09 3.42
N VAL A 171 -57.78 -28.92 4.74
CA VAL A 171 -57.31 -29.97 5.68
C VAL A 171 -58.43 -30.95 6.04
N SER A 172 -59.65 -30.45 6.24
CA SER A 172 -60.80 -31.27 6.65
C SER A 172 -62.11 -30.69 6.12
N SER A 173 -63.02 -31.56 5.68
CA SER A 173 -64.42 -31.22 5.35
C SER A 173 -65.44 -31.75 6.36
N ASN A 174 -64.98 -32.22 7.51
CA ASN A 174 -65.80 -32.73 8.60
C ASN A 174 -65.31 -32.11 9.92
N ALA A 175 -65.42 -30.79 10.02
CA ALA A 175 -65.18 -30.02 11.23
C ALA A 175 -66.47 -29.34 11.70
N ARG A 176 -66.59 -29.10 13.01
CA ARG A 176 -67.56 -28.16 13.55
C ARG A 176 -67.09 -26.75 13.16
N PHE A 177 -68.01 -25.92 12.68
CA PHE A 177 -67.74 -24.49 12.50
C PHE A 177 -67.62 -23.81 13.88
N GLY A 178 -66.53 -23.08 14.11
CA GLY A 178 -66.11 -22.57 15.41
C GLY A 178 -64.58 -22.65 15.60
N ALA A 179 -64.11 -22.59 16.85
CA ALA A 179 -62.70 -22.38 17.14
C ALA A 179 -61.76 -23.57 16.86
N VAL A 180 -60.49 -23.22 16.57
CA VAL A 180 -59.38 -24.14 16.24
C VAL A 180 -58.09 -23.70 16.92
N GLY A 181 -57.18 -24.62 17.17
CA GLY A 181 -55.81 -24.30 17.63
C GLY A 181 -54.78 -24.85 16.65
N ILE A 182 -53.73 -24.08 16.36
CA ILE A 182 -52.57 -24.51 15.55
C ILE A 182 -51.26 -24.40 16.35
N ALA A 183 -50.36 -25.35 16.12
CA ALA A 183 -48.95 -25.33 16.55
C ALA A 183 -48.08 -25.97 15.43
N VAL A 184 -46.76 -25.86 15.54
CA VAL A 184 -45.77 -26.56 14.70
C VAL A 184 -44.89 -27.48 15.55
N ASP A 185 -44.37 -28.57 14.97
CA ASP A 185 -43.39 -29.47 15.59
C ASP A 185 -41.94 -29.03 15.31
N SER A 186 -40.96 -29.76 15.85
CA SER A 186 -39.52 -29.55 15.61
C SER A 186 -39.06 -29.69 14.14
N ASN A 187 -39.95 -30.14 13.25
CA ASN A 187 -39.73 -30.22 11.80
C ASN A 187 -40.42 -29.06 11.05
N ASN A 188 -40.99 -28.10 11.78
CA ASN A 188 -41.82 -27.00 11.29
C ASN A 188 -43.12 -27.45 10.60
N TYR A 189 -43.64 -28.64 10.94
CA TYR A 189 -44.86 -29.17 10.35
C TYR A 189 -46.10 -28.78 11.17
N PRO A 190 -47.18 -28.28 10.52
CA PRO A 190 -48.35 -27.77 11.21
C PRO A 190 -49.30 -28.86 11.74
N HIS A 191 -49.75 -28.64 12.97
CA HIS A 191 -50.69 -29.46 13.72
C HIS A 191 -51.93 -28.64 14.09
N ILE A 192 -53.11 -29.05 13.61
CA ILE A 192 -54.37 -28.30 13.81
C ILE A 192 -55.35 -29.13 14.63
N SER A 193 -55.69 -28.64 15.82
CA SER A 193 -56.73 -29.18 16.71
C SER A 193 -58.10 -28.55 16.41
N TYR A 194 -59.14 -29.38 16.36
CA TYR A 194 -60.51 -28.94 16.03
C TYR A 194 -61.59 -29.96 16.47
N ALA A 195 -62.82 -29.47 16.69
CA ALA A 195 -63.98 -30.34 16.88
C ALA A 195 -64.45 -30.97 15.56
N ALA A 196 -64.78 -32.26 15.58
CA ALA A 196 -65.46 -32.94 14.48
C ALA A 196 -66.87 -32.36 14.24
N ASP A 197 -67.33 -32.37 12.99
CA ASP A 197 -68.70 -31.93 12.63
C ASP A 197 -69.75 -32.71 13.44
N GLY A 198 -70.72 -32.01 14.03
CA GLY A 198 -71.63 -32.55 15.03
C GLY A 198 -72.46 -31.49 15.75
N GLN A 199 -73.31 -31.90 16.69
CA GLN A 199 -74.21 -30.96 17.37
C GLN A 199 -73.53 -30.23 18.54
N TYR A 200 -73.80 -28.93 18.67
CA TYR A 200 -73.20 -28.06 19.69
C TYR A 200 -71.66 -28.07 19.64
N CYS A 201 -70.98 -28.72 20.60
CA CYS A 201 -69.52 -28.77 20.67
C CYS A 201 -68.86 -29.73 19.65
N GLY A 202 -69.63 -30.33 18.73
CA GLY A 202 -69.13 -31.29 17.75
C GLY A 202 -69.13 -32.73 18.29
N ASP A 203 -68.86 -33.71 17.43
CA ASP A 203 -68.96 -35.14 17.77
C ASP A 203 -67.62 -35.77 18.22
N GLY A 204 -66.64 -34.94 18.58
CA GLY A 204 -65.40 -35.34 19.24
C GLY A 204 -64.22 -34.44 18.90
N LEU A 205 -63.19 -34.43 19.76
CA LEU A 205 -61.94 -33.75 19.47
C LEU A 205 -61.16 -34.50 18.36
N ARG A 206 -60.58 -33.75 17.43
CA ARG A 206 -59.60 -34.22 16.45
C ARG A 206 -58.35 -33.37 16.46
N ILE A 207 -57.30 -33.98 15.92
CA ILE A 207 -56.14 -33.28 15.40
C ILE A 207 -55.94 -33.70 13.94
N SER A 208 -55.53 -32.77 13.09
CA SER A 208 -54.93 -33.05 11.79
C SER A 208 -53.47 -32.63 11.83
N SER A 209 -52.59 -33.48 11.29
CA SER A 209 -51.14 -33.26 11.25
C SER A 209 -50.65 -33.36 9.80
N TYR A 210 -49.72 -32.49 9.42
CA TYR A 210 -48.96 -32.61 8.18
C TYR A 210 -47.71 -33.48 8.43
N ASP A 211 -47.32 -34.32 7.47
CA ASP A 211 -46.16 -35.24 7.57
C ASP A 211 -44.97 -34.84 6.67
N GLY A 212 -44.91 -33.57 6.26
CA GLY A 212 -44.02 -33.08 5.21
C GLY A 212 -44.51 -33.36 3.78
N SER A 213 -45.48 -34.27 3.59
CA SER A 213 -46.02 -34.66 2.28
C SER A 213 -47.55 -34.70 2.16
N SER A 214 -48.25 -34.93 3.26
CA SER A 214 -49.69 -35.21 3.29
C SER A 214 -50.33 -34.82 4.63
N TRP A 215 -51.63 -34.51 4.59
CA TRP A 215 -52.42 -34.29 5.79
C TRP A 215 -53.10 -35.59 6.23
N SER A 216 -52.90 -35.97 7.50
CA SER A 216 -53.60 -37.07 8.17
C SER A 216 -54.41 -36.54 9.36
N TYR A 217 -55.33 -37.35 9.92
CA TYR A 217 -56.12 -36.95 11.10
C TYR A 217 -56.34 -38.09 12.10
N THR A 218 -56.38 -37.73 13.39
CA THR A 218 -56.65 -38.65 14.51
C THR A 218 -57.85 -38.15 15.31
N ASN A 219 -58.67 -39.07 15.84
CA ASN A 219 -59.79 -38.75 16.74
C ASN A 219 -59.32 -38.97 18.19
N ILE A 220 -59.38 -37.93 19.02
CA ILE A 220 -58.76 -37.90 20.35
C ILE A 220 -59.77 -38.29 21.44
N ASP A 221 -60.85 -37.52 21.59
CA ASP A 221 -61.98 -37.82 22.47
C ASP A 221 -63.26 -37.85 21.65
N GLN A 222 -63.73 -39.06 21.31
CA GLN A 222 -64.93 -39.28 20.51
C GLN A 222 -66.20 -39.20 21.36
N GLY A 223 -67.17 -38.40 20.93
CA GLY A 223 -68.48 -38.33 21.54
C GLY A 223 -69.20 -37.02 21.25
N SER A 224 -70.52 -37.08 21.11
CA SER A 224 -71.37 -35.91 20.91
C SER A 224 -71.16 -34.86 22.01
N ASN A 225 -71.02 -33.61 21.59
CA ASN A 225 -70.81 -32.44 22.43
C ASN A 225 -69.41 -32.41 23.12
N ARG A 226 -68.33 -32.68 22.36
CA ARG A 226 -66.93 -32.63 22.84
C ARG A 226 -65.93 -32.09 21.80
N GLY A 227 -64.87 -31.46 22.31
CA GLY A 227 -63.65 -31.16 21.55
C GLY A 227 -63.61 -29.79 20.91
N CYS A 228 -64.53 -28.90 21.27
CA CYS A 228 -64.57 -27.52 20.82
C CYS A 228 -63.80 -26.58 21.73
N ASP A 229 -63.63 -25.33 21.28
CA ASP A 229 -62.96 -24.27 22.02
C ASP A 229 -61.55 -24.79 22.42
N SER A 230 -60.78 -25.26 21.42
CA SER A 230 -59.57 -26.05 21.61
C SER A 230 -58.28 -25.27 21.33
N ALA A 231 -57.38 -25.22 22.31
CA ALA A 231 -56.02 -24.70 22.15
C ALA A 231 -55.01 -25.85 22.17
N ILE A 232 -53.90 -25.72 21.42
CA ILE A 232 -52.83 -26.71 21.33
C ILE A 232 -51.48 -26.06 21.64
N VAL A 233 -50.61 -26.80 22.34
CA VAL A 233 -49.17 -26.55 22.44
C VAL A 233 -48.42 -27.87 22.22
N ILE A 234 -47.13 -27.78 21.88
CA ILE A 234 -46.24 -28.93 21.68
C ILE A 234 -45.02 -28.71 22.59
N ASP A 235 -44.44 -29.77 23.16
CA ASP A 235 -43.18 -29.68 23.93
C ASP A 235 -41.94 -29.92 23.06
N GLU A 236 -40.75 -29.63 23.61
CA GLU A 236 -39.43 -29.80 22.98
C GLU A 236 -39.10 -31.25 22.54
N SER A 237 -40.00 -32.21 22.80
CA SER A 237 -39.89 -33.61 22.39
C SER A 237 -41.07 -34.04 21.50
N ASP A 238 -41.70 -33.08 20.81
CA ASP A 238 -42.82 -33.22 19.87
C ASP A 238 -44.10 -33.84 20.46
N HIS A 239 -44.26 -33.88 21.79
CA HIS A 239 -45.52 -34.35 22.38
C HIS A 239 -46.58 -33.25 22.30
N MET A 240 -47.77 -33.61 21.84
CA MET A 240 -48.86 -32.67 21.66
C MET A 240 -49.73 -32.59 22.93
N TYR A 241 -50.20 -31.38 23.23
CA TYR A 241 -51.10 -31.10 24.35
C TYR A 241 -52.26 -30.24 23.88
N ILE A 242 -53.50 -30.74 24.01
CA ILE A 242 -54.70 -30.04 23.56
C ILE A 242 -55.60 -29.78 24.76
N ALA A 243 -55.82 -28.52 25.12
CA ALA A 243 -56.90 -28.10 26.01
C ALA A 243 -58.20 -27.98 25.20
N TYR A 244 -59.34 -28.42 25.76
CA TYR A 244 -60.63 -28.38 25.06
C TYR A 244 -61.82 -28.50 26.02
N GLN A 245 -62.98 -28.10 25.53
CA GLN A 245 -64.24 -28.23 26.25
C GLN A 245 -64.90 -29.60 26.00
N ASP A 246 -65.17 -30.33 27.08
CA ASP A 246 -66.14 -31.43 27.12
C ASP A 246 -67.47 -30.89 27.66
N ARG A 247 -68.33 -30.41 26.76
CA ARG A 247 -69.69 -29.99 27.12
C ARG A 247 -70.56 -31.18 27.56
N SER A 248 -70.25 -32.43 27.17
CA SER A 248 -70.99 -33.62 27.61
C SER A 248 -70.86 -33.89 29.11
N SER A 249 -69.71 -33.58 29.73
CA SER A 249 -69.51 -33.62 31.19
C SER A 249 -69.51 -32.24 31.86
N SER A 250 -69.56 -31.15 31.08
CA SER A 250 -69.40 -29.76 31.53
C SER A 250 -68.04 -29.53 32.21
N LYS A 251 -66.96 -29.84 31.49
CA LYS A 251 -65.57 -29.78 31.97
C LYS A 251 -64.61 -29.19 30.94
N LEU A 252 -63.62 -28.46 31.45
CA LEU A 252 -62.36 -28.23 30.77
C LEU A 252 -61.48 -29.48 30.93
N LYS A 253 -60.96 -29.99 29.81
CA LYS A 253 -60.07 -31.14 29.73
C LYS A 253 -58.76 -30.77 29.04
N ILE A 254 -57.73 -31.56 29.30
CA ILE A 254 -56.51 -31.59 28.50
C ILE A 254 -56.29 -33.02 27.98
N ALA A 255 -55.83 -33.19 26.75
CA ALA A 255 -55.43 -34.46 26.16
C ALA A 255 -53.99 -34.37 25.65
N THR A 256 -53.27 -35.49 25.68
CA THR A 256 -51.86 -35.56 25.23
C THR A 256 -51.50 -36.97 24.83
N ASP A 257 -50.52 -37.12 23.94
CA ASP A 257 -49.95 -38.39 23.50
C ASP A 257 -48.61 -38.76 24.19
N LYS A 258 -48.15 -37.99 25.20
CA LYS A 258 -46.88 -38.20 25.94
C LYS A 258 -46.64 -39.61 26.50
N SER A 259 -47.66 -40.46 26.61
CA SER A 259 -47.54 -41.87 27.02
C SER A 259 -47.29 -42.86 25.86
N GLY A 260 -47.17 -42.35 24.61
CA GLY A 260 -47.24 -43.14 23.38
C GLY A 260 -48.69 -43.48 22.98
N SER A 261 -49.68 -42.79 23.55
CA SER A 261 -51.12 -42.94 23.28
C SER A 261 -51.89 -41.73 23.80
N TRP A 262 -53.01 -41.40 23.15
CA TRP A 262 -53.84 -40.25 23.54
C TRP A 262 -54.59 -40.49 24.85
N ASP A 263 -54.03 -39.98 25.94
CA ASP A 263 -54.65 -39.88 27.26
C ASP A 263 -55.47 -38.58 27.40
N SER A 264 -56.36 -38.51 28.39
CA SER A 264 -57.04 -37.25 28.74
C SER A 264 -57.35 -37.09 30.22
N TYR A 265 -57.21 -35.87 30.71
CA TYR A 265 -57.26 -35.48 32.12
C TYR A 265 -58.25 -34.34 32.35
N LEU A 266 -58.73 -34.19 33.59
CA LEU A 266 -59.61 -33.09 34.00
C LEU A 266 -58.76 -31.93 34.52
N VAL A 267 -59.01 -30.73 33.99
CA VAL A 267 -58.33 -29.48 34.41
C VAL A 267 -59.10 -28.80 35.55
N ASP A 268 -60.41 -28.62 35.37
CA ASP A 268 -61.29 -28.08 36.41
C ASP A 268 -61.95 -29.19 37.23
N THR A 269 -61.75 -29.18 38.55
CA THR A 269 -62.32 -30.15 39.50
C THR A 269 -63.62 -29.69 40.18
N GLY A 270 -64.12 -28.49 39.89
CA GLY A 270 -65.33 -27.92 40.50
C GLY A 270 -66.61 -28.74 40.25
N THR A 271 -67.51 -28.82 41.24
CA THR A 271 -68.75 -29.61 41.13
C THR A 271 -69.92 -28.78 40.59
N SER A 272 -70.34 -29.01 39.35
CA SER A 272 -71.64 -28.52 38.84
C SER A 272 -72.77 -29.51 39.16
N GLN A 273 -74.00 -28.99 39.27
CA GLN A 273 -75.22 -29.77 39.57
C GLN A 273 -76.30 -29.68 38.47
N SER A 274 -76.01 -28.98 37.37
CA SER A 274 -76.86 -28.83 36.20
C SER A 274 -76.02 -28.65 34.93
N ASN A 275 -76.62 -28.87 33.77
CA ASN A 275 -75.93 -28.85 32.48
C ASN A 275 -75.31 -27.47 32.17
N LEU A 276 -73.97 -27.43 31.96
CA LEU A 276 -73.20 -26.44 31.17
C LEU A 276 -73.01 -25.03 31.81
N TYR A 277 -71.99 -24.18 31.48
CA TYR A 277 -70.80 -24.30 30.58
C TYR A 277 -69.51 -23.66 31.21
N PRO A 278 -68.55 -24.42 31.76
CA PRO A 278 -67.19 -23.91 32.00
C PRO A 278 -66.28 -24.17 30.79
N GLY A 279 -65.30 -23.31 30.52
CA GLY A 279 -64.28 -23.54 29.47
C GLY A 279 -64.66 -23.03 28.08
N TYR A 280 -65.30 -21.87 27.97
CA TYR A 280 -65.53 -21.21 26.66
C TYR A 280 -64.28 -20.41 26.25
N MET A 281 -63.90 -20.42 24.96
CA MET A 281 -62.73 -19.70 24.44
C MET A 281 -61.45 -19.94 25.27
N THR A 282 -60.89 -21.15 25.24
CA THR A 282 -59.65 -21.43 25.98
C THR A 282 -58.43 -20.90 25.23
N SER A 283 -57.50 -20.25 25.94
CA SER A 283 -56.14 -20.02 25.47
C SER A 283 -55.17 -20.69 26.43
N MET A 284 -54.07 -21.24 25.92
CA MET A 284 -53.13 -22.06 26.67
C MET A 284 -51.69 -21.78 26.25
N VAL A 285 -50.78 -21.77 27.23
CA VAL A 285 -49.32 -21.72 27.05
C VAL A 285 -48.65 -22.69 28.05
N MET A 286 -47.40 -23.04 27.84
CA MET A 286 -46.57 -23.86 28.74
C MET A 286 -45.42 -23.02 29.30
N ASP A 287 -45.07 -23.18 30.58
CA ASP A 287 -43.84 -22.61 31.15
C ASP A 287 -42.60 -23.45 30.81
N LYS A 288 -41.42 -22.89 31.06
CA LYS A 288 -40.11 -23.57 30.88
C LYS A 288 -39.90 -24.76 31.83
N GLN A 289 -40.85 -25.07 32.70
CA GLN A 289 -40.82 -26.24 33.60
C GLN A 289 -41.88 -27.30 33.23
N GLY A 290 -42.57 -27.15 32.09
CA GLY A 290 -43.57 -28.11 31.60
C GLY A 290 -44.91 -28.07 32.34
N GLN A 291 -45.21 -26.97 33.04
CA GLN A 291 -46.52 -26.67 33.62
C GLN A 291 -47.34 -25.81 32.65
N PHE A 292 -48.66 -26.00 32.71
CA PHE A 292 -49.60 -25.54 31.68
C PHE A 292 -50.51 -24.45 32.23
N HIS A 293 -50.59 -23.32 31.54
CA HIS A 293 -51.32 -22.13 31.95
C HIS A 293 -52.52 -21.95 31.02
N ILE A 294 -53.73 -22.19 31.53
CA ILE A 294 -54.95 -22.14 30.72
C ILE A 294 -55.86 -21.02 31.23
N ALA A 295 -56.11 -20.02 30.40
CA ALA A 295 -57.12 -18.99 30.62
C ALA A 295 -58.45 -19.39 29.98
N HIS A 296 -59.56 -19.23 30.71
CA HIS A 296 -60.89 -19.63 30.22
C HIS A 296 -62.04 -18.90 30.92
N PHE A 297 -63.19 -18.83 30.24
CA PHE A 297 -64.42 -18.25 30.76
C PHE A 297 -65.33 -19.30 31.42
N ASP A 298 -65.92 -18.98 32.58
CA ASP A 298 -67.05 -19.73 33.15
C ASP A 298 -68.38 -18.98 32.96
N ASP A 299 -69.15 -19.39 31.94
CA ASP A 299 -70.48 -18.87 31.58
C ASP A 299 -71.54 -19.07 32.69
N LYS A 300 -71.25 -19.88 33.72
CA LYS A 300 -72.16 -20.09 34.85
C LYS A 300 -72.07 -19.00 35.93
N GLU A 301 -70.86 -18.54 36.23
CA GLU A 301 -70.60 -17.49 37.24
C GLU A 301 -70.25 -16.13 36.59
N TYR A 302 -70.06 -16.12 35.26
CA TYR A 302 -69.72 -14.97 34.42
C TYR A 302 -68.34 -14.37 34.72
N ASP A 303 -67.39 -15.22 35.15
CA ASP A 303 -66.03 -14.85 35.58
C ASP A 303 -64.92 -15.39 34.66
N LEU A 304 -63.76 -14.72 34.70
CA LEU A 304 -62.51 -15.17 34.09
C LEU A 304 -61.76 -16.09 35.05
N ARG A 305 -61.28 -17.22 34.56
CA ARG A 305 -60.48 -18.18 35.32
C ARG A 305 -59.13 -18.47 34.69
N TYR A 306 -58.23 -18.83 35.58
CA TYR A 306 -56.90 -19.34 35.28
C TYR A 306 -56.76 -20.71 35.95
N SER A 307 -56.42 -21.72 35.17
CA SER A 307 -56.10 -23.06 35.64
C SER A 307 -54.64 -23.37 35.34
N THR A 308 -53.88 -23.78 36.36
CA THR A 308 -52.50 -24.24 36.22
C THR A 308 -52.28 -25.64 36.80
N GLY A 309 -51.35 -26.39 36.20
CA GLY A 309 -50.99 -27.75 36.60
C GLY A 309 -50.27 -28.49 35.47
N ALA A 310 -50.26 -29.81 35.55
CA ALA A 310 -49.72 -30.67 34.50
C ALA A 310 -50.64 -31.87 34.24
N PRO A 311 -50.60 -32.48 33.04
CA PRO A 311 -51.24 -33.76 32.77
C PRO A 311 -50.94 -34.81 33.86
N ASN A 312 -51.93 -35.65 34.18
CA ASN A 312 -51.89 -36.65 35.26
C ASN A 312 -51.59 -36.11 36.69
N SER A 313 -51.46 -34.80 36.89
CA SER A 313 -51.07 -34.18 38.17
C SER A 313 -52.25 -33.47 38.86
N GLN A 314 -52.00 -32.77 39.96
CA GLN A 314 -53.01 -31.88 40.57
C GLN A 314 -53.09 -30.56 39.79
N TRP A 315 -54.31 -30.07 39.60
CA TRP A 315 -54.60 -28.79 38.96
C TRP A 315 -55.16 -27.80 39.97
N THR A 316 -54.74 -26.55 39.87
CA THR A 316 -55.21 -25.41 40.67
C THR A 316 -55.95 -24.45 39.77
N THR A 317 -57.22 -24.18 40.07
CA THR A 317 -58.03 -23.19 39.34
C THR A 317 -58.33 -22.00 40.25
N THR A 318 -58.10 -20.79 39.76
CA THR A 318 -58.36 -19.52 40.46
C THR A 318 -59.27 -18.62 39.62
N ILE A 319 -59.97 -17.71 40.30
CA ILE A 319 -60.74 -16.64 39.67
C ILE A 319 -59.80 -15.44 39.49
N VAL A 320 -59.73 -14.91 38.25
CA VAL A 320 -58.91 -13.76 37.86
C VAL A 320 -59.70 -12.47 38.02
N ASP A 321 -60.92 -12.44 37.48
CA ASP A 321 -61.85 -11.31 37.55
C ASP A 321 -63.29 -11.83 37.52
N ALA A 322 -64.10 -11.38 38.48
CA ALA A 322 -65.55 -11.66 38.56
C ALA A 322 -66.37 -10.35 38.65
N THR A 323 -65.80 -9.24 38.18
CA THR A 323 -66.36 -7.88 38.35
C THR A 323 -67.40 -7.58 37.27
N GLY A 324 -68.59 -8.17 37.43
CA GLY A 324 -69.65 -8.14 36.42
C GLY A 324 -69.43 -9.23 35.36
N HIS A 325 -70.19 -9.18 34.27
CA HIS A 325 -70.04 -10.13 33.17
C HIS A 325 -68.73 -9.83 32.40
N THR A 326 -67.73 -10.70 32.59
CA THR A 326 -66.32 -10.43 32.30
C THR A 326 -65.60 -11.70 31.81
N GLY A 327 -64.41 -11.57 31.21
CA GLY A 327 -63.56 -12.73 30.87
C GLY A 327 -63.80 -13.38 29.50
N ARG A 328 -64.45 -12.70 28.55
CA ARG A 328 -64.69 -13.26 27.21
C ARG A 328 -63.41 -13.24 26.37
N GLY A 329 -63.20 -14.30 25.59
CA GLY A 329 -62.12 -14.40 24.61
C GLY A 329 -60.74 -14.12 25.21
N PRO A 330 -60.33 -14.83 26.27
CA PRO A 330 -59.03 -14.61 26.88
C PRO A 330 -57.90 -15.11 25.98
N SER A 331 -56.83 -14.31 25.84
CA SER A 331 -55.56 -14.73 25.25
C SER A 331 -54.49 -14.67 26.34
N ILE A 332 -53.70 -15.75 26.49
CA ILE A 332 -52.65 -15.88 27.52
C ILE A 332 -51.27 -16.14 26.90
N ALA A 333 -50.26 -15.51 27.48
CA ALA A 333 -48.85 -15.91 27.38
C ALA A 333 -48.22 -15.87 28.78
N VAL A 334 -46.99 -16.39 28.89
CA VAL A 334 -46.12 -16.20 30.06
C VAL A 334 -44.94 -15.32 29.67
N ASP A 335 -44.40 -14.54 30.59
CA ASP A 335 -43.16 -13.80 30.38
C ASP A 335 -41.91 -14.66 30.63
N ALA A 336 -40.73 -14.03 30.58
CA ALA A 336 -39.46 -14.71 30.80
C ALA A 336 -39.30 -15.37 32.19
N ALA A 337 -40.06 -14.92 33.20
CA ALA A 337 -40.09 -15.43 34.57
C ALA A 337 -41.29 -16.38 34.81
N ASP A 338 -41.86 -16.93 33.72
CA ASP A 338 -42.99 -17.87 33.72
C ASP A 338 -44.28 -17.29 34.35
N GLN A 339 -44.37 -15.95 34.46
CA GLN A 339 -45.51 -15.24 35.02
C GLN A 339 -46.61 -15.07 33.96
N PRO A 340 -47.86 -15.54 34.19
CA PRO A 340 -48.94 -15.39 33.20
C PRO A 340 -49.44 -13.95 33.01
N HIS A 341 -49.74 -13.62 31.75
CA HIS A 341 -50.36 -12.39 31.28
C HIS A 341 -51.61 -12.73 30.46
N ILE A 342 -52.77 -12.20 30.84
CA ILE A 342 -54.05 -12.50 30.19
C ILE A 342 -54.71 -11.20 29.73
N VAL A 343 -55.04 -11.08 28.46
CA VAL A 343 -55.97 -10.06 27.94
C VAL A 343 -57.33 -10.66 27.63
N TYR A 344 -58.40 -9.87 27.78
CA TYR A 344 -59.78 -10.36 27.65
C TYR A 344 -60.80 -9.22 27.52
N HIS A 345 -61.98 -9.52 26.97
CA HIS A 345 -63.11 -8.59 26.84
C HIS A 345 -64.13 -8.71 27.99
N THR A 346 -64.81 -7.60 28.32
CA THR A 346 -65.87 -7.55 29.34
C THR A 346 -67.20 -7.05 28.79
N TRP A 347 -68.22 -7.91 28.68
CA TRP A 347 -69.60 -7.50 28.35
C TRP A 347 -70.12 -6.36 29.24
N THR A 348 -69.73 -6.31 30.52
CA THR A 348 -70.10 -5.20 31.40
C THR A 348 -69.18 -3.99 31.16
N GLY A 349 -69.63 -3.08 30.30
CA GLY A 349 -68.92 -1.85 29.93
C GLY A 349 -68.13 -1.94 28.62
N GLN A 350 -68.01 -3.14 28.05
CA GLN A 350 -67.47 -3.39 26.71
C GLN A 350 -66.03 -2.86 26.53
N ASN A 351 -65.14 -3.31 27.43
CA ASN A 351 -63.74 -2.88 27.55
C ASN A 351 -62.78 -4.04 27.28
N LEU A 352 -61.59 -3.72 26.79
CA LEU A 352 -60.44 -4.62 26.78
C LEU A 352 -59.70 -4.47 28.11
N LYS A 353 -59.53 -5.58 28.82
CA LYS A 353 -58.79 -5.67 30.09
C LYS A 353 -57.53 -6.51 29.93
N TYR A 354 -56.65 -6.33 30.91
CA TYR A 354 -55.42 -7.06 31.14
C TYR A 354 -55.35 -7.52 32.60
N ALA A 355 -54.86 -8.73 32.83
CA ALA A 355 -54.57 -9.28 34.15
C ALA A 355 -53.21 -9.97 34.19
N THR A 356 -52.53 -9.84 35.31
CA THR A 356 -51.28 -10.56 35.65
C THR A 356 -51.19 -10.70 37.17
N ILE A 357 -50.38 -11.61 37.69
CA ILE A 357 -50.20 -11.80 39.13
C ILE A 357 -49.12 -10.84 39.62
N ASP A 358 -49.38 -10.13 40.71
CA ASP A 358 -48.37 -9.30 41.39
C ASP A 358 -47.35 -10.23 42.09
N PRO A 359 -46.06 -10.22 41.70
CA PRO A 359 -45.05 -11.12 42.25
C PRO A 359 -44.77 -10.86 43.75
N SER A 360 -45.11 -9.68 44.26
CA SER A 360 -44.90 -9.32 45.67
C SER A 360 -46.02 -9.79 46.61
N THR A 361 -47.22 -10.10 46.08
CA THR A 361 -48.35 -10.57 46.89
C THR A 361 -49.01 -11.87 46.41
N SER A 362 -48.64 -12.37 45.23
CA SER A 362 -49.22 -13.55 44.56
C SER A 362 -50.73 -13.45 44.30
N ASN A 363 -51.26 -12.23 44.12
CA ASN A 363 -52.67 -11.98 43.79
C ASN A 363 -52.82 -11.46 42.35
N TRP A 364 -53.96 -11.75 41.73
CA TRP A 364 -54.34 -11.15 40.45
C TRP A 364 -54.49 -9.63 40.56
N THR A 365 -53.74 -8.92 39.71
CA THR A 365 -53.95 -7.51 39.39
C THR A 365 -54.69 -7.40 38.08
N VAL A 366 -55.59 -6.42 37.97
CA VAL A 366 -56.47 -6.22 36.80
C VAL A 366 -56.46 -4.74 36.44
N SER A 367 -56.27 -4.45 35.15
CA SER A 367 -56.36 -3.10 34.58
C SER A 367 -57.16 -3.08 33.29
N THR A 368 -57.72 -1.94 32.93
CA THR A 368 -58.26 -1.70 31.59
C THR A 368 -57.12 -1.29 30.65
N ILE A 369 -57.06 -1.88 29.45
CA ILE A 369 -56.25 -1.34 28.35
C ILE A 369 -57.06 -0.20 27.70
N SER A 370 -58.20 -0.55 27.10
CA SER A 370 -59.00 0.37 26.28
C SER A 370 -60.50 0.28 26.61
N SER A 371 -61.24 1.37 26.40
CA SER A 371 -62.64 1.53 26.85
C SER A 371 -63.56 2.33 25.90
N ASN A 372 -63.32 2.29 24.58
CA ASN A 372 -64.01 3.17 23.60
C ASN A 372 -65.44 2.73 23.21
N ASN A 373 -66.14 2.00 24.09
CA ASN A 373 -67.38 1.25 23.82
C ASN A 373 -67.18 0.12 22.79
N ASP A 374 -67.19 -1.14 23.26
CA ASP A 374 -67.07 -2.32 22.38
C ASP A 374 -65.69 -2.45 21.73
N VAL A 375 -64.69 -2.66 22.61
CA VAL A 375 -63.31 -2.92 22.24
C VAL A 375 -62.82 -4.24 22.83
N GLY A 376 -62.11 -5.02 22.03
CA GLY A 376 -61.48 -6.29 22.44
C GLY A 376 -62.32 -7.55 22.24
N ASP A 377 -63.54 -7.47 21.67
CA ASP A 377 -64.38 -8.66 21.45
C ASP A 377 -63.73 -9.70 20.52
N GLY A 378 -62.81 -9.21 19.68
CA GLY A 378 -61.66 -9.94 19.17
C GLY A 378 -60.37 -9.41 19.79
N ASN A 379 -59.53 -10.27 20.35
CA ASN A 379 -58.19 -9.91 20.81
C ASN A 379 -57.24 -11.12 20.72
N SER A 380 -55.95 -10.84 20.56
CA SER A 380 -54.86 -11.82 20.64
C SER A 380 -53.61 -11.18 21.26
N LEU A 381 -52.86 -11.95 22.04
CA LEU A 381 -51.67 -11.52 22.77
C LEU A 381 -50.50 -12.49 22.57
N ILE A 382 -49.30 -11.92 22.44
CA ILE A 382 -48.01 -12.62 22.49
C ILE A 382 -47.01 -11.73 23.26
N ILE A 383 -45.92 -12.32 23.75
CA ILE A 383 -44.79 -11.61 24.36
C ILE A 383 -43.55 -11.94 23.54
N ASP A 384 -42.76 -10.93 23.15
CA ASP A 384 -41.54 -11.14 22.37
C ASP A 384 -40.33 -11.48 23.25
N GLN A 385 -39.21 -11.83 22.59
CA GLN A 385 -37.91 -12.09 23.23
C GLN A 385 -37.35 -10.90 24.02
N ASN A 386 -37.83 -9.67 23.77
CA ASN A 386 -37.44 -8.45 24.49
C ASN A 386 -38.34 -8.18 25.72
N GLY A 387 -39.26 -9.08 26.05
CA GLY A 387 -40.20 -8.91 27.16
C GLY A 387 -41.29 -7.87 26.87
N VAL A 388 -41.56 -7.52 25.61
CA VAL A 388 -42.65 -6.64 25.20
C VAL A 388 -43.93 -7.47 24.99
N ILE A 389 -45.02 -7.04 25.62
CA ILE A 389 -46.36 -7.60 25.43
C ILE A 389 -46.97 -6.91 24.20
N HIS A 390 -47.40 -7.70 23.23
CA HIS A 390 -48.04 -7.25 21.99
C HIS A 390 -49.51 -7.70 21.99
N VAL A 391 -50.44 -6.77 21.72
CA VAL A 391 -51.89 -7.05 21.73
C VAL A 391 -52.55 -6.50 20.49
N ALA A 392 -53.08 -7.37 19.62
CA ALA A 392 -53.99 -6.99 18.54
C ALA A 392 -55.45 -7.07 19.05
N PHE A 393 -56.30 -6.10 18.71
CA PHE A 393 -57.69 -6.09 19.18
C PHE A 393 -58.66 -5.29 18.30
N SER A 394 -59.92 -5.73 18.21
CA SER A 394 -60.97 -5.01 17.47
C SER A 394 -61.50 -3.80 18.25
N ASP A 395 -61.80 -2.71 17.53
CA ASP A 395 -62.57 -1.56 18.02
C ASP A 395 -63.85 -1.44 17.19
N GLU A 396 -64.95 -1.97 17.72
CA GLU A 396 -66.21 -2.16 17.00
C GLU A 396 -67.04 -0.85 16.96
N THR A 397 -66.64 0.20 17.70
CA THR A 397 -67.23 1.55 17.61
C THR A 397 -66.56 2.39 16.53
N ASP A 398 -65.24 2.42 16.48
CA ASP A 398 -64.50 3.15 15.42
C ASP A 398 -64.36 2.33 14.12
N ASP A 399 -64.75 1.04 14.14
CA ASP A 399 -64.75 0.06 13.03
C ASP A 399 -63.35 -0.22 12.45
N VAL A 400 -62.37 -0.37 13.34
CA VAL A 400 -60.93 -0.52 13.00
C VAL A 400 -60.26 -1.63 13.82
N LEU A 401 -59.16 -2.17 13.30
CA LEU A 401 -58.28 -3.04 14.09
C LEU A 401 -57.21 -2.18 14.77
N LYS A 402 -57.04 -2.36 16.07
CA LYS A 402 -56.09 -1.63 16.93
C LYS A 402 -55.00 -2.55 17.47
N TYR A 403 -53.96 -1.90 18.00
CA TYR A 403 -52.76 -2.54 18.50
C TYR A 403 -52.27 -1.81 19.75
N ALA A 404 -51.96 -2.55 20.81
CA ALA A 404 -51.39 -2.02 22.04
C ALA A 404 -50.10 -2.76 22.42
N THR A 405 -49.14 -2.03 22.97
CA THR A 405 -47.92 -2.61 23.56
C THR A 405 -47.67 -2.12 24.98
N LYS A 406 -46.96 -2.95 25.76
CA LYS A 406 -46.42 -2.63 27.08
C LYS A 406 -45.20 -3.53 27.35
N SER A 407 -44.10 -2.99 27.88
CA SER A 407 -43.03 -3.84 28.42
C SER A 407 -43.47 -4.52 29.73
N THR A 408 -43.04 -5.77 29.93
CA THR A 408 -43.10 -6.49 31.21
C THR A 408 -42.25 -5.81 32.30
N GLY A 409 -41.18 -5.12 31.90
CA GLY A 409 -40.10 -4.64 32.79
C GLY A 409 -38.96 -5.66 32.93
N LEU A 410 -39.12 -6.88 32.42
CA LEU A 410 -38.10 -7.92 32.50
C LEU A 410 -37.10 -7.82 31.35
N SER A 411 -35.84 -8.14 31.65
CA SER A 411 -34.79 -8.43 30.68
C SER A 411 -34.07 -9.73 31.04
N VAL A 412 -33.65 -10.48 30.01
CA VAL A 412 -32.95 -11.76 30.16
C VAL A 412 -31.50 -11.60 29.74
N THR A 413 -30.58 -11.96 30.62
CA THR A 413 -29.14 -12.07 30.30
C THR A 413 -28.75 -13.54 30.34
N ASN A 414 -28.15 -14.05 29.26
CA ASN A 414 -27.49 -15.34 29.31
C ASN A 414 -26.10 -15.14 29.92
N GLU A 415 -25.82 -15.87 31.00
CA GLU A 415 -24.67 -15.67 31.86
C GLU A 415 -23.88 -16.98 32.05
N ILE A 416 -22.58 -16.84 32.32
CA ILE A 416 -21.69 -17.98 32.58
C ILE A 416 -20.61 -17.59 33.57
N THR A 417 -20.20 -18.51 34.45
CA THR A 417 -19.15 -18.21 35.44
C THR A 417 -17.77 -18.48 34.84
N VAL A 418 -16.94 -17.44 34.70
CA VAL A 418 -15.55 -17.55 34.22
C VAL A 418 -14.59 -17.50 35.41
N LYS A 419 -13.64 -18.44 35.47
CA LYS A 419 -12.60 -18.53 36.51
C LYS A 419 -11.24 -18.12 35.98
N PHE A 420 -10.58 -17.21 36.70
CA PHE A 420 -9.25 -16.68 36.40
C PHE A 420 -8.19 -17.38 37.25
N GLY A 421 -8.11 -18.71 37.13
CA GLY A 421 -7.16 -19.55 37.86
C GLY A 421 -7.24 -19.36 39.39
N GLN A 422 -6.17 -18.80 39.97
CA GLN A 422 -6.06 -18.53 41.41
C GLN A 422 -6.77 -17.25 41.88
N TYR A 423 -7.13 -16.34 40.98
CA TYR A 423 -7.69 -15.03 41.30
C TYR A 423 -9.23 -15.01 41.43
N GLY A 424 -9.86 -16.19 41.44
CA GLY A 424 -11.28 -16.35 41.69
C GLY A 424 -12.12 -16.44 40.41
N SER A 425 -13.34 -15.92 40.46
CA SER A 425 -14.33 -16.06 39.40
C SER A 425 -15.25 -14.85 39.30
N VAL A 426 -15.71 -14.60 38.08
CA VAL A 426 -16.58 -13.48 37.69
C VAL A 426 -17.69 -14.01 36.78
N THR A 427 -18.81 -13.30 36.71
CA THR A 427 -19.85 -13.57 35.71
C THR A 427 -19.47 -12.93 34.39
N GLY A 428 -19.54 -13.69 33.29
CA GLY A 428 -19.51 -13.18 31.92
C GLY A 428 -20.89 -13.32 31.27
N THR A 429 -21.17 -12.45 30.31
CA THR A 429 -22.38 -12.49 29.48
C THR A 429 -22.11 -13.33 28.23
N VAL A 430 -22.97 -14.30 27.94
CA VAL A 430 -22.97 -15.07 26.70
C VAL A 430 -23.79 -14.29 25.67
N VAL A 431 -23.10 -13.73 24.66
CA VAL A 431 -23.71 -12.87 23.64
C VAL A 431 -24.32 -13.72 22.53
N ASP A 432 -23.63 -14.80 22.15
CA ASP A 432 -24.06 -15.75 21.13
C ASP A 432 -23.37 -17.11 21.37
N ALA A 433 -23.68 -18.12 20.55
CA ALA A 433 -23.15 -19.49 20.70
C ALA A 433 -21.62 -19.60 20.55
N SER A 434 -20.94 -18.54 20.12
CA SER A 434 -19.49 -18.42 19.98
C SER A 434 -18.83 -17.33 20.84
N THR A 435 -19.59 -16.44 21.49
CA THR A 435 -19.03 -15.25 22.16
C THR A 435 -19.43 -15.12 23.63
N ILE A 436 -18.44 -14.98 24.52
CA ILE A 436 -18.62 -14.53 25.91
C ILE A 436 -17.88 -13.20 26.10
N GLN A 437 -18.56 -12.17 26.61
CA GLN A 437 -17.92 -10.96 27.14
C GLN A 437 -17.77 -11.10 28.66
N VAL A 438 -16.62 -10.79 29.23
CA VAL A 438 -16.39 -10.90 30.68
C VAL A 438 -15.43 -9.84 31.20
N THR A 439 -15.75 -9.28 32.37
CA THR A 439 -14.91 -8.28 33.04
C THR A 439 -13.84 -8.96 33.92
N THR A 440 -12.57 -8.58 33.78
CA THR A 440 -11.44 -9.13 34.54
C THR A 440 -11.51 -8.81 36.04
N PRO A 441 -11.06 -9.72 36.92
CA PRO A 441 -10.88 -9.42 38.33
C PRO A 441 -9.67 -8.49 38.56
N ALA A 442 -9.77 -7.62 39.57
CA ALA A 442 -8.67 -6.72 39.96
C ALA A 442 -7.56 -7.47 40.72
N ILE A 443 -6.32 -7.33 40.25
CA ILE A 443 -5.09 -7.83 40.89
C ILE A 443 -4.02 -6.71 40.88
N SER A 444 -2.73 -7.02 41.11
CA SER A 444 -1.66 -6.00 41.11
C SER A 444 -0.27 -6.54 40.75
N THR A 445 -0.21 -7.59 39.93
CA THR A 445 1.02 -8.31 39.56
C THR A 445 0.85 -8.95 38.19
N GLY A 446 1.88 -8.96 37.34
CA GLY A 446 1.87 -9.78 36.13
C GLY A 446 1.78 -11.29 36.45
N ASP A 447 0.90 -12.02 35.75
CA ASP A 447 0.78 -13.50 35.80
C ASP A 447 0.06 -14.02 34.54
N THR A 448 0.29 -15.28 34.16
CA THR A 448 -0.39 -15.94 33.02
C THR A 448 -1.31 -17.05 33.52
N VAL A 449 -2.62 -16.86 33.36
CA VAL A 449 -3.65 -17.73 33.94
C VAL A 449 -4.36 -18.57 32.88
N ALA A 450 -4.51 -19.86 33.14
CA ALA A 450 -5.43 -20.71 32.38
C ALA A 450 -6.87 -20.44 32.81
N LEU A 451 -7.75 -20.09 31.87
CA LEU A 451 -9.16 -19.85 32.15
C LEU A 451 -9.96 -21.16 32.15
N SER A 452 -11.08 -21.15 32.88
CA SER A 452 -12.09 -22.21 32.83
C SER A 452 -13.48 -21.64 33.08
N ILE A 453 -14.48 -22.13 32.36
CA ILE A 453 -15.89 -21.75 32.54
C ILE A 453 -16.61 -22.78 33.42
N VAL A 454 -17.71 -22.39 34.05
CA VAL A 454 -18.66 -23.30 34.70
C VAL A 454 -20.02 -23.10 34.05
N ASP A 455 -20.60 -24.19 33.59
CA ASP A 455 -21.90 -24.20 32.92
C ASP A 455 -23.10 -24.15 33.89
N LYS A 456 -24.30 -24.02 33.33
CA LYS A 456 -25.60 -24.08 34.03
C LYS A 456 -25.79 -25.30 34.94
N ASP A 457 -25.13 -26.43 34.62
CA ASP A 457 -25.25 -27.69 35.38
C ASP A 457 -24.17 -27.79 36.48
N GLY A 458 -23.32 -26.76 36.63
CA GLY A 458 -22.26 -26.66 37.62
C GLY A 458 -20.97 -27.40 37.24
N VAL A 459 -20.83 -27.87 35.99
CA VAL A 459 -19.65 -28.57 35.50
C VAL A 459 -18.62 -27.56 35.01
N GLN A 460 -17.36 -27.73 35.45
CA GLN A 460 -16.26 -26.86 35.05
C GLN A 460 -15.56 -27.40 33.80
N HIS A 461 -15.44 -26.55 32.78
CA HIS A 461 -14.71 -26.84 31.54
C HIS A 461 -13.45 -25.98 31.43
N GLN A 462 -12.33 -26.62 31.13
CA GLN A 462 -11.07 -25.91 30.89
C GLN A 462 -11.10 -25.25 29.50
N LEU A 463 -10.57 -24.04 29.35
CA LEU A 463 -10.35 -23.44 28.02
C LEU A 463 -8.96 -23.82 27.47
N SER A 464 -8.80 -23.78 26.14
CA SER A 464 -7.52 -24.04 25.46
C SER A 464 -6.49 -22.93 25.60
N SER A 465 -6.93 -21.69 25.87
CA SER A 465 -6.08 -20.50 25.94
C SER A 465 -5.91 -19.97 27.36
N SER A 466 -4.77 -19.32 27.59
CA SER A 466 -4.46 -18.54 28.79
C SER A 466 -4.64 -17.04 28.53
N PHE A 467 -4.91 -16.29 29.59
CA PHE A 467 -4.94 -14.83 29.61
C PHE A 467 -3.75 -14.30 30.41
N GLN A 468 -3.10 -13.24 29.94
CA GLN A 468 -1.95 -12.60 30.60
C GLN A 468 -2.37 -11.30 31.30
N PHE A 469 -2.04 -11.20 32.57
CA PHE A 469 -2.13 -9.94 33.32
C PHE A 469 -0.81 -9.16 33.16
N ILE A 470 -0.92 -7.84 32.91
CA ILE A 470 0.19 -6.89 32.76
C ILE A 470 0.56 -6.29 34.12
N ASP A 471 1.84 -6.19 34.46
CA ASP A 471 2.22 -5.59 35.74
C ASP A 471 1.95 -4.07 35.74
N GLN A 472 1.41 -3.55 36.84
CA GLN A 472 1.09 -2.12 36.94
C GLN A 472 2.33 -1.20 36.97
N ASN A 473 3.54 -1.77 37.08
CA ASN A 473 4.80 -1.04 37.12
C ASN A 473 5.71 -1.31 35.89
N ASP A 474 5.27 -2.13 34.94
CA ASP A 474 5.99 -2.62 33.76
C ASP A 474 4.92 -2.92 32.68
N PHE A 475 4.62 -1.90 31.86
CA PHE A 475 3.41 -1.80 31.03
C PHE A 475 3.43 -2.72 29.81
N ASP A 476 4.54 -2.73 29.08
CA ASP A 476 4.69 -3.53 27.86
C ASP A 476 5.35 -4.90 28.10
N SER A 477 5.84 -5.13 29.33
CA SER A 477 6.41 -6.39 29.82
C SER A 477 7.79 -6.73 29.23
N ASP A 478 8.62 -5.73 28.91
CA ASP A 478 10.03 -5.93 28.54
C ASP A 478 10.94 -6.20 29.77
N GLY A 479 10.54 -5.76 30.97
CA GLY A 479 11.24 -5.93 32.24
C GLY A 479 11.92 -4.66 32.78
N VAL A 480 11.85 -3.54 32.07
CA VAL A 480 12.11 -2.19 32.58
C VAL A 480 10.86 -1.71 33.34
N LEU A 481 11.06 -0.96 34.42
CA LEU A 481 9.94 -0.39 35.19
C LEU A 481 9.59 1.00 34.67
N ASN A 482 8.29 1.30 34.53
CA ASN A 482 7.70 2.57 34.06
C ASN A 482 8.29 3.86 34.69
N ASP A 483 8.91 3.78 35.87
CA ASP A 483 9.62 4.90 36.52
C ASP A 483 11.00 5.22 35.87
N ASN A 484 11.49 4.37 34.96
CA ASN A 484 12.82 4.42 34.31
C ASN A 484 12.74 3.98 32.82
N ASP A 485 11.54 3.94 32.26
CA ASP A 485 11.26 3.55 30.88
C ASP A 485 10.76 4.78 30.11
N ASP A 486 11.42 5.08 29.00
CA ASP A 486 11.13 6.21 28.12
C ASP A 486 10.10 5.87 27.02
N CYS A 487 9.83 4.57 26.77
CA CYS A 487 8.97 4.10 25.68
C CYS A 487 7.57 3.56 26.08
N LEU A 488 7.33 3.18 27.35
CA LEU A 488 6.03 3.01 28.08
C LEU A 488 4.87 2.19 27.48
N GLU A 489 4.73 2.08 26.17
CA GLU A 489 3.71 1.28 25.46
C GLU A 489 4.34 0.37 24.40
N VAL A 490 5.68 0.31 24.30
CA VAL A 490 6.44 -0.29 23.19
C VAL A 490 7.75 -0.93 23.68
N ALA A 491 7.64 -2.20 24.10
CA ALA A 491 8.72 -3.02 24.65
C ALA A 491 10.04 -2.98 23.84
N GLY A 492 11.17 -2.87 24.53
CA GLY A 492 12.48 -2.73 23.89
C GLY A 492 13.67 -3.29 24.68
N THR A 493 14.87 -2.83 24.32
CA THR A 493 16.15 -3.23 24.94
C THR A 493 17.18 -2.11 25.05
N SER A 494 16.91 -0.91 24.49
CA SER A 494 17.80 0.25 24.55
C SER A 494 18.14 0.65 25.99
N THR A 495 19.37 1.13 26.18
CA THR A 495 19.95 1.54 27.48
C THR A 495 20.84 2.80 27.43
N GLN A 496 21.15 3.37 26.25
CA GLN A 496 22.09 4.50 26.12
C GLN A 496 21.43 5.88 26.00
N ASP A 497 20.40 6.04 25.16
CA ASP A 497 19.71 7.32 24.92
C ASP A 497 18.30 7.39 25.55
N GLN A 498 17.48 6.37 25.30
CA GLN A 498 16.08 6.26 25.71
C GLN A 498 15.87 4.82 26.21
N ASN A 499 15.78 4.65 27.53
CA ASN A 499 15.89 3.34 28.16
C ASN A 499 14.54 2.58 28.09
N GLY A 500 14.55 1.31 27.69
CA GLY A 500 13.31 0.53 27.41
C GLY A 500 12.76 0.70 25.99
N CYS A 501 13.36 1.56 25.17
CA CYS A 501 12.93 1.70 23.77
C CYS A 501 13.42 0.57 22.85
N PRO A 502 12.71 0.31 21.72
CA PRO A 502 13.15 -0.63 20.70
C PRO A 502 14.56 -0.35 20.18
N ASP A 503 15.31 -1.43 19.99
CA ASP A 503 16.74 -1.52 19.68
C ASP A 503 16.88 -2.82 18.86
N ASP A 504 16.94 -2.68 17.54
CA ASP A 504 16.72 -3.79 16.58
C ASP A 504 17.99 -4.65 16.33
N ASP A 505 19.18 -4.14 16.64
CA ASP A 505 20.47 -4.86 16.47
C ASP A 505 21.25 -5.14 17.77
N GLY A 506 20.97 -4.43 18.87
CA GLY A 506 21.49 -4.71 20.20
C GLY A 506 22.75 -3.93 20.61
N ASP A 507 23.06 -2.79 19.97
CA ASP A 507 24.15 -1.90 20.38
C ASP A 507 23.81 -1.15 21.69
N GLY A 508 22.51 -0.89 21.90
CA GLY A 508 21.94 -0.29 23.10
C GLY A 508 21.43 1.15 22.94
N TYR A 509 21.54 1.77 21.77
CA TYR A 509 20.77 2.96 21.40
C TYR A 509 19.37 2.57 20.88
N SER A 510 18.41 3.48 20.96
CA SER A 510 17.07 3.24 20.45
C SER A 510 16.97 3.50 18.94
N ASN A 511 16.11 2.74 18.26
CA ASN A 511 15.74 2.90 16.84
C ASN A 511 15.21 4.29 16.44
N SER A 512 15.11 5.23 17.38
CA SER A 512 14.63 6.61 17.20
C SER A 512 15.67 7.69 17.53
N GLY A 513 16.71 7.34 18.30
CA GLY A 513 17.89 8.18 18.54
C GLY A 513 19.09 7.80 17.68
N ASP A 514 19.06 6.59 17.10
CA ASP A 514 20.05 6.01 16.22
C ASP A 514 19.83 6.39 14.74
N ALA A 515 20.93 6.64 14.03
CA ALA A 515 20.98 6.92 12.59
C ALA A 515 20.98 5.65 11.71
N PHE A 516 21.50 4.52 12.20
CA PHE A 516 21.56 3.24 11.48
C PHE A 516 21.02 2.05 12.33
N PRO A 517 19.70 1.99 12.65
CA PRO A 517 19.09 1.00 13.57
C PRO A 517 19.13 -0.50 13.18
N ASN A 518 20.07 -0.91 12.35
CA ASN A 518 20.28 -2.28 11.85
C ASN A 518 21.80 -2.61 11.74
N ASP A 519 22.71 -1.74 12.18
CA ASP A 519 24.16 -1.99 12.20
C ASP A 519 24.79 -1.63 13.57
N VAL A 520 25.03 -2.68 14.36
CA VAL A 520 25.54 -2.70 15.76
C VAL A 520 26.93 -2.08 15.98
N LEU A 521 27.43 -1.32 15.01
CA LEU A 521 28.70 -0.58 15.03
C LEU A 521 28.51 0.93 14.83
N GLU A 522 27.36 1.41 14.36
CA GLU A 522 27.15 2.80 13.93
C GLU A 522 25.83 3.38 14.47
N TRP A 523 25.87 4.07 15.61
CA TRP A 523 24.66 4.67 16.21
C TRP A 523 24.38 6.14 15.80
N ALA A 524 25.25 6.75 14.99
CA ALA A 524 25.16 8.19 14.69
C ALA A 524 25.83 8.61 13.37
N ASP A 525 25.22 9.60 12.73
CA ASP A 525 25.65 10.36 11.55
C ASP A 525 25.61 11.85 11.95
N THR A 526 26.70 12.61 11.76
CA THR A 526 26.83 13.98 12.30
C THR A 526 26.48 15.08 11.29
N ASP A 527 26.69 14.83 9.99
CA ASP A 527 26.59 15.83 8.92
C ASP A 527 25.64 15.43 7.77
N GLY A 528 25.20 14.16 7.72
CA GLY A 528 24.01 13.70 7.03
C GLY A 528 24.22 13.05 5.67
N ASP A 529 25.39 12.47 5.35
CA ASP A 529 25.61 11.76 4.08
C ASP A 529 25.21 10.27 4.08
N GLY A 530 25.11 9.63 5.26
CA GLY A 530 24.77 8.23 5.41
C GLY A 530 25.95 7.26 5.55
N VAL A 531 27.14 7.70 5.92
CA VAL A 531 28.18 6.88 6.56
C VAL A 531 28.18 7.11 8.07
N GLY A 532 28.49 6.08 8.86
CA GLY A 532 28.48 6.14 10.32
C GLY A 532 29.75 6.74 10.90
N ASN A 533 29.62 7.54 11.96
CA ASN A 533 30.71 8.27 12.62
C ASN A 533 31.92 7.42 13.08
N ASN A 534 31.81 6.09 13.20
CA ASN A 534 32.93 5.20 13.56
C ASN A 534 33.60 4.54 12.34
N ALA A 535 32.96 4.55 11.17
CA ALA A 535 33.48 4.06 9.89
C ALA A 535 34.03 5.18 9.00
N ASP A 536 33.47 6.39 9.14
CA ASP A 536 33.82 7.59 8.38
C ASP A 536 35.15 8.22 8.83
N ALA A 537 35.97 8.61 7.86
CA ALA A 537 37.22 9.33 8.07
C ALA A 537 37.04 10.83 8.41
N PHE A 538 35.95 11.46 7.96
CA PHE A 538 35.67 12.90 8.11
C PHE A 538 34.29 13.24 8.72
N PRO A 539 33.94 12.82 9.97
CA PRO A 539 32.56 12.88 10.51
C PRO A 539 32.00 14.25 10.91
N ASN A 540 32.36 15.30 10.17
CA ASN A 540 31.75 16.64 10.20
C ASN A 540 31.69 17.29 8.79
N ASP A 541 32.00 16.59 7.69
CA ASP A 541 31.97 17.11 6.31
C ASP A 541 31.35 16.10 5.34
N SER A 542 30.02 16.21 5.13
CA SER A 542 29.21 15.36 4.23
C SER A 542 29.51 15.51 2.72
N SER A 543 30.76 15.79 2.38
CA SER A 543 31.34 15.65 1.04
C SER A 543 32.56 14.73 0.97
N GLU A 544 33.08 14.24 2.10
CA GLU A 544 34.20 13.29 2.18
C GLU A 544 33.92 12.17 3.20
N THR A 545 34.27 10.93 2.87
CA THR A 545 34.00 9.75 3.75
C THR A 545 35.12 8.72 3.79
N GLU A 546 35.89 8.59 2.70
CA GLU A 546 37.07 7.73 2.61
C GLU A 546 38.34 8.62 2.58
N ASP A 547 39.38 8.18 3.29
CA ASP A 547 40.77 8.64 3.22
C ASP A 547 41.58 7.38 2.85
N SER A 548 41.83 7.20 1.57
CA SER A 548 42.32 5.92 1.03
C SER A 548 43.81 5.62 1.29
N ASP A 549 44.57 6.57 1.87
CA ASP A 549 46.00 6.39 2.18
C ASP A 549 46.54 6.98 3.50
N ASP A 550 45.65 7.43 4.40
CA ASP A 550 45.92 8.00 5.75
C ASP A 550 46.63 9.38 5.73
N ASP A 551 46.37 10.22 4.72
CA ASP A 551 46.98 11.55 4.49
C ASP A 551 46.28 12.70 5.23
N GLY A 552 44.94 12.64 5.34
CA GLY A 552 44.10 13.68 5.93
C GLY A 552 43.41 14.63 4.95
N VAL A 553 43.45 14.36 3.64
CA VAL A 553 42.54 14.91 2.62
C VAL A 553 41.61 13.80 2.13
N GLY A 554 40.33 14.10 1.90
CA GLY A 554 39.34 13.10 1.47
C GLY A 554 39.36 12.81 -0.04
N ASP A 555 39.02 11.57 -0.39
CA ASP A 555 39.10 10.99 -1.74
C ASP A 555 38.36 11.77 -2.86
N ASN A 556 37.42 12.67 -2.54
CA ASN A 556 36.69 13.48 -3.54
C ASN A 556 37.32 14.86 -3.79
N THR A 557 38.14 15.35 -2.86
CA THR A 557 38.88 16.62 -2.94
C THR A 557 40.33 16.41 -3.38
N ASP A 558 40.94 15.28 -3.04
CA ASP A 558 42.28 14.94 -3.46
C ASP A 558 42.36 14.59 -4.97
N ALA A 559 43.42 15.08 -5.61
CA ALA A 559 43.79 14.72 -6.98
C ALA A 559 44.46 13.34 -7.09
N PHE A 560 45.07 12.83 -6.01
CA PHE A 560 45.78 11.54 -6.00
C PHE A 560 45.46 10.62 -4.80
N PRO A 561 44.19 10.15 -4.60
CA PRO A 561 43.73 9.42 -3.39
C PRO A 561 44.39 8.08 -3.02
N PHE A 562 45.55 7.74 -3.59
CA PHE A 562 46.33 6.55 -3.26
C PHE A 562 47.85 6.87 -3.18
N ASN A 563 48.22 8.14 -2.98
CA ASN A 563 49.57 8.64 -2.82
C ASN A 563 49.68 9.87 -1.88
N ALA A 564 49.64 9.62 -0.55
CA ALA A 564 49.86 10.48 0.63
C ALA A 564 51.10 11.43 0.68
N PHE A 565 51.60 11.85 -0.48
CA PHE A 565 52.65 12.84 -0.69
C PHE A 565 52.26 13.86 -1.77
N GLU A 566 51.18 13.64 -2.53
CA GLU A 566 50.65 14.54 -3.56
C GLU A 566 49.15 14.75 -3.31
N GLN A 567 48.72 16.00 -3.15
CA GLN A 567 47.32 16.36 -2.82
C GLN A 567 46.67 17.27 -3.87
N ILE A 568 47.46 17.76 -4.82
CA ILE A 568 47.12 18.85 -5.74
C ILE A 568 47.77 18.56 -7.09
N ASP A 569 46.98 18.72 -8.16
CA ASP A 569 47.41 18.86 -9.54
C ASP A 569 46.95 20.25 -10.00
N SER A 570 47.86 21.22 -10.00
CA SER A 570 47.53 22.64 -10.19
C SER A 570 47.21 23.05 -11.64
N ASP A 571 47.47 22.19 -12.64
CA ASP A 571 47.17 22.48 -14.05
C ASP A 571 46.43 21.38 -14.83
N GLY A 572 46.40 20.14 -14.32
CA GLY A 572 45.54 19.04 -14.76
C GLY A 572 46.19 18.02 -15.70
N ASP A 573 47.51 17.83 -15.65
CA ASP A 573 48.23 16.89 -16.52
C ASP A 573 48.48 15.49 -15.91
N GLY A 574 48.33 15.36 -14.58
CA GLY A 574 48.47 14.10 -13.84
C GLY A 574 49.83 13.87 -13.16
N ALA A 575 50.73 14.85 -13.14
CA ALA A 575 51.79 14.95 -12.13
C ALA A 575 51.31 15.73 -10.89
N GLY A 576 51.84 15.41 -9.71
CA GLY A 576 51.47 16.08 -8.45
C GLY A 576 52.42 17.23 -8.10
N ASP A 577 51.88 18.32 -7.56
CA ASP A 577 52.57 19.59 -7.27
C ASP A 577 53.90 19.47 -6.46
N ASN A 578 54.11 18.41 -5.68
CA ASN A 578 55.38 18.19 -4.93
C ASN A 578 56.40 17.33 -5.70
N SER A 579 55.95 16.60 -6.73
CA SER A 579 56.76 15.74 -7.61
C SER A 579 57.17 16.41 -8.91
N ASP A 580 56.36 17.36 -9.38
CA ASP A 580 56.51 18.04 -10.65
C ASP A 580 57.53 19.21 -10.59
N ALA A 581 58.32 19.35 -11.64
CA ALA A 581 59.23 20.47 -11.86
C ALA A 581 58.51 21.76 -12.30
N PHE A 582 57.37 21.67 -12.97
CA PHE A 582 56.62 22.83 -13.49
C PHE A 582 55.09 22.80 -13.18
N PRO A 583 54.63 22.83 -11.91
CA PRO A 583 53.21 22.64 -11.50
C PRO A 583 52.15 23.66 -11.98
N ASN A 584 52.42 24.43 -13.03
CA ASN A 584 51.53 25.42 -13.63
C ASN A 584 51.65 25.42 -15.18
N ASN A 585 52.21 24.36 -15.78
CA ASN A 585 52.44 24.17 -17.21
C ASN A 585 52.14 22.71 -17.65
N PRO A 586 50.90 22.38 -18.08
CA PRO A 586 50.39 21.02 -18.32
C PRO A 586 50.92 20.42 -19.64
N SER A 587 52.23 20.42 -19.79
CA SER A 587 53.01 20.03 -20.97
C SER A 587 54.48 19.76 -20.63
N GLU A 588 54.94 20.09 -19.41
CA GLU A 588 56.30 19.81 -18.94
C GLU A 588 56.23 19.30 -17.50
N THR A 589 56.64 18.06 -17.25
CA THR A 589 56.64 17.45 -15.89
C THR A 589 58.03 17.09 -15.36
N VAL A 590 59.05 17.30 -16.19
CA VAL A 590 60.44 16.88 -15.93
C VAL A 590 61.39 17.96 -16.43
N ASP A 591 62.39 18.24 -15.59
CA ASP A 591 63.59 19.03 -15.86
C ASP A 591 64.78 18.09 -15.58
N SER A 592 65.25 17.38 -16.60
CA SER A 592 66.16 16.25 -16.44
C SER A 592 67.60 16.65 -16.05
N ASP A 593 68.02 17.89 -16.32
CA ASP A 593 69.36 18.41 -15.98
C ASP A 593 69.40 19.58 -14.99
N GLY A 594 68.28 20.29 -14.79
CA GLY A 594 68.08 21.30 -13.76
C GLY A 594 68.27 22.76 -14.20
N ASP A 595 68.08 23.09 -15.49
CA ASP A 595 68.26 24.45 -16.00
C ASP A 595 66.99 25.34 -15.97
N GLY A 596 65.81 24.73 -15.92
CA GLY A 596 64.51 25.40 -15.89
C GLY A 596 63.77 25.51 -17.22
N VAL A 597 64.21 24.82 -18.28
CA VAL A 597 63.39 24.41 -19.43
C VAL A 597 62.93 22.96 -19.22
N GLY A 598 61.73 22.60 -19.70
CA GLY A 598 61.19 21.25 -19.57
C GLY A 598 61.58 20.33 -20.72
N ASP A 599 61.68 19.03 -20.44
CA ASP A 599 62.14 17.97 -21.36
C ASP A 599 61.40 17.91 -22.72
N ASN A 600 60.20 18.49 -22.90
CA ASN A 600 59.47 18.51 -24.18
C ASN A 600 59.64 19.84 -24.95
N ALA A 601 60.15 20.89 -24.31
CA ALA A 601 60.44 22.19 -24.91
C ALA A 601 61.94 22.40 -25.19
N ASP A 602 62.81 21.65 -24.50
CA ASP A 602 64.25 21.66 -24.71
C ASP A 602 64.66 20.75 -25.89
N ALA A 603 65.66 21.20 -26.65
CA ALA A 603 66.34 20.44 -27.69
C ALA A 603 67.39 19.46 -27.13
N PHE A 604 67.96 19.69 -25.95
CA PHE A 604 69.01 18.85 -25.35
C PHE A 604 68.81 18.51 -23.85
N PRO A 605 67.72 17.82 -23.41
CA PRO A 605 67.33 17.61 -21.99
C PRO A 605 68.31 16.87 -21.03
N ASP A 606 69.54 16.58 -21.47
CA ASP A 606 70.64 16.01 -20.68
C ASP A 606 71.81 17.03 -20.50
N ASN A 607 71.65 18.29 -20.92
CA ASN A 607 72.71 19.30 -21.02
C ASN A 607 72.25 20.76 -20.77
N ALA A 608 72.24 21.14 -19.49
CA ALA A 608 71.92 22.44 -18.85
C ALA A 608 72.67 23.71 -19.36
N TYR A 609 73.28 23.65 -20.53
CA TYR A 609 74.02 24.72 -21.21
C TYR A 609 73.54 24.95 -22.65
N GLU A 610 72.66 24.11 -23.20
CA GLU A 610 72.10 24.28 -24.56
C GLU A 610 70.61 23.98 -24.58
N GLN A 611 69.77 25.01 -24.78
CA GLN A 611 68.30 24.86 -24.75
C GLN A 611 67.64 24.89 -26.14
N GLN A 612 68.43 25.20 -27.18
CA GLN A 612 67.94 25.53 -28.52
C GLN A 612 68.89 25.00 -29.59
N ASP A 613 68.28 24.49 -30.66
CA ASP A 613 68.89 24.09 -31.94
C ASP A 613 68.08 24.84 -33.01
N SER A 614 68.57 26.02 -33.42
CA SER A 614 67.81 26.99 -34.20
C SER A 614 67.61 26.63 -35.67
N ASP A 615 68.33 25.63 -36.21
CA ASP A 615 68.18 25.17 -37.60
C ASP A 615 68.05 23.64 -37.80
N GLY A 616 68.38 22.81 -36.80
CA GLY A 616 68.15 21.38 -36.77
C GLY A 616 69.34 20.49 -37.15
N ASP A 617 70.58 20.99 -37.05
CA ASP A 617 71.81 20.22 -37.30
C ASP A 617 72.16 19.23 -36.16
N GLY A 618 71.79 19.55 -34.91
CA GLY A 618 72.08 18.76 -33.72
C GLY A 618 73.24 19.26 -32.84
N VAL A 619 73.78 20.46 -33.09
CA VAL A 619 74.63 21.25 -32.19
C VAL A 619 73.77 22.34 -31.53
N GLY A 620 74.06 22.68 -30.28
CA GLY A 620 73.31 23.72 -29.55
C GLY A 620 73.78 25.14 -29.84
N ASP A 621 72.83 26.09 -29.83
CA ASP A 621 73.02 27.50 -30.20
C ASP A 621 74.16 28.26 -29.48
N ASN A 622 74.62 27.82 -28.29
CA ASN A 622 75.74 28.45 -27.57
C ASN A 622 77.11 27.78 -27.87
N SER A 623 77.10 26.61 -28.50
CA SER A 623 78.30 25.85 -28.91
C SER A 623 78.58 25.93 -30.40
N ASP A 624 77.57 26.23 -31.21
CA ASP A 624 77.70 26.44 -32.65
C ASP A 624 78.25 27.85 -32.99
N ALA A 625 79.13 27.91 -34.00
CA ALA A 625 79.64 29.14 -34.60
C ALA A 625 78.63 29.80 -35.57
N PHE A 626 77.73 29.02 -36.17
CA PHE A 626 76.75 29.50 -37.15
C PHE A 626 75.31 28.98 -36.90
N PRO A 627 74.65 29.32 -35.76
CA PRO A 627 73.37 28.71 -35.30
C PRO A 627 72.11 28.92 -36.17
N ASN A 628 72.24 29.25 -37.45
CA ASN A 628 71.16 29.48 -38.42
C ASN A 628 71.52 28.90 -39.83
N ASP A 629 72.62 28.12 -39.96
CA ASP A 629 73.00 27.40 -41.18
C ASP A 629 73.42 25.95 -40.89
N SER A 630 72.43 25.06 -40.75
CA SER A 630 72.48 23.58 -40.64
C SER A 630 73.40 22.80 -41.62
N SER A 631 74.18 23.48 -42.46
CA SER A 631 75.23 22.89 -43.29
C SER A 631 76.64 23.09 -42.75
N GLU A 632 76.86 23.99 -41.78
CA GLU A 632 78.15 24.36 -41.21
C GLU A 632 78.04 24.74 -39.74
N SER A 633 78.92 24.20 -38.89
CA SER A 633 78.90 24.47 -37.45
C SER A 633 80.30 24.63 -36.83
N LEU A 634 81.34 24.81 -37.65
CA LEU A 634 82.73 24.98 -37.22
C LEU A 634 83.43 26.16 -37.92
N ASP A 635 84.13 26.95 -37.12
CA ASP A 635 85.12 27.95 -37.53
C ASP A 635 86.44 27.64 -36.78
N SER A 636 87.38 26.97 -37.45
CA SER A 636 88.59 26.41 -36.81
C SER A 636 89.69 27.43 -36.52
N ASP A 637 89.75 28.57 -37.20
CA ASP A 637 90.75 29.62 -36.95
C ASP A 637 90.20 30.97 -36.46
N GLY A 638 88.88 31.17 -36.58
CA GLY A 638 88.13 32.24 -35.96
C GLY A 638 88.01 33.50 -36.81
N ASP A 639 88.09 33.42 -38.13
CA ASP A 639 87.97 34.56 -39.04
C ASP A 639 86.53 34.92 -39.46
N GLY A 640 85.57 34.03 -39.22
CA GLY A 640 84.15 34.20 -39.56
C GLY A 640 83.70 33.51 -40.86
N VAL A 641 84.55 32.74 -41.52
CA VAL A 641 84.20 31.83 -42.63
C VAL A 641 84.33 30.38 -42.16
N GLY A 642 83.25 29.61 -42.24
CA GLY A 642 83.24 28.22 -41.75
C GLY A 642 84.09 27.24 -42.58
N ASP A 643 84.56 26.19 -41.91
CA ASP A 643 85.55 25.19 -42.37
C ASP A 643 85.26 24.54 -43.75
N LEU A 644 84.00 24.51 -44.20
CA LEU A 644 83.59 23.95 -45.51
C LEU A 644 83.76 24.92 -46.68
N ASN A 645 83.77 26.23 -46.41
CA ASN A 645 83.85 27.28 -47.43
C ASN A 645 85.20 28.03 -47.42
N ASP A 646 85.96 27.88 -46.35
CA ASP A 646 87.31 28.42 -46.21
C ASP A 646 88.35 27.65 -47.07
N LEU A 647 89.20 28.39 -47.79
CA LEU A 647 90.33 27.90 -48.58
C LEU A 647 91.69 28.22 -47.93
N CYS A 648 91.71 28.97 -46.83
CA CYS A 648 92.88 29.63 -46.28
C CYS A 648 93.26 29.23 -44.82
N SER A 649 92.35 28.63 -44.04
CA SER A 649 92.46 27.71 -42.86
C SER A 649 93.51 27.91 -41.75
N ASN A 650 94.31 28.96 -41.85
CA ASN A 650 95.25 29.45 -40.86
C ASN A 650 95.31 31.00 -40.96
N THR A 651 94.19 31.63 -41.33
CA THR A 651 94.06 33.08 -41.32
C THR A 651 94.06 33.57 -39.87
N ILE A 652 94.37 34.85 -39.67
CA ILE A 652 94.48 35.42 -38.33
C ILE A 652 93.16 36.10 -38.02
N GLN A 653 92.43 35.58 -37.04
CA GLN A 653 91.26 36.20 -36.41
C GLN A 653 91.39 37.74 -36.26
N ASP A 654 90.27 38.44 -36.46
CA ASP A 654 90.14 39.91 -36.56
C ASP A 654 90.78 40.57 -37.81
N VAL A 655 91.08 39.82 -38.89
CA VAL A 655 91.51 40.36 -40.20
C VAL A 655 90.34 40.35 -41.20
N GLU A 656 90.26 41.37 -42.07
CA GLU A 656 89.30 41.37 -43.19
C GLU A 656 89.70 40.34 -44.26
N VAL A 657 88.81 39.38 -44.53
CA VAL A 657 88.96 38.29 -45.49
C VAL A 657 87.96 38.39 -46.64
N ASP A 658 88.24 37.66 -47.72
CA ASP A 658 87.30 37.47 -48.83
C ASP A 658 86.26 36.37 -48.52
N GLY A 659 85.41 36.05 -49.49
CA GLY A 659 84.38 35.01 -49.35
C GLY A 659 84.90 33.56 -49.31
N ASN A 660 86.22 33.35 -49.17
CA ASN A 660 86.88 32.06 -49.08
C ASN A 660 87.89 32.00 -47.90
N GLY A 661 87.76 32.88 -46.90
CA GLY A 661 88.66 32.95 -45.73
C GLY A 661 90.05 33.55 -46.03
N CYS A 662 90.27 34.09 -47.23
CA CYS A 662 91.60 34.55 -47.63
C CYS A 662 91.77 36.07 -47.43
N SER A 663 92.76 36.47 -46.61
CA SER A 663 93.14 37.87 -46.51
C SER A 663 93.94 38.35 -47.73
N GLN A 664 93.99 39.66 -47.96
CA GLN A 664 94.76 40.28 -49.07
C GLN A 664 96.27 39.93 -49.07
N ALA A 665 96.82 39.42 -47.97
CA ALA A 665 98.21 38.95 -47.87
C ALA A 665 98.41 37.49 -48.31
N GLN A 666 97.32 36.75 -48.55
CA GLN A 666 97.29 35.35 -49.01
C GLN A 666 96.91 35.21 -50.49
N LEU A 667 96.65 36.30 -51.21
CA LEU A 667 96.24 36.29 -52.62
C LEU A 667 97.43 36.29 -53.60
N ASP A 668 97.33 35.41 -54.59
CA ASP A 668 98.16 35.23 -55.79
C ASP A 668 97.14 35.06 -56.94
N SER A 669 96.86 36.16 -57.64
CA SER A 669 95.67 36.31 -58.49
C SER A 669 95.80 35.72 -59.90
N ASP A 670 97.02 35.40 -60.36
CA ASP A 670 97.25 34.74 -61.65
C ASP A 670 98.02 33.41 -61.57
N GLY A 671 98.59 33.06 -60.41
CA GLY A 671 99.12 31.75 -60.08
C GLY A 671 100.55 31.49 -60.54
N ASP A 672 101.35 32.53 -60.81
CA ASP A 672 102.76 32.39 -61.20
C ASP A 672 103.68 32.03 -60.01
N GLY A 673 103.26 32.35 -58.78
CA GLY A 673 103.98 32.13 -57.52
C GLY A 673 104.47 33.39 -56.80
N TYR A 674 104.18 34.59 -57.32
CA TYR A 674 104.37 35.87 -56.63
C TYR A 674 103.04 36.44 -56.12
N MET A 675 102.93 36.65 -54.80
CA MET A 675 101.73 37.22 -54.18
C MET A 675 101.43 38.63 -54.72
N ASP A 676 100.15 39.01 -54.84
CA ASP A 676 99.68 40.31 -55.37
C ASP A 676 100.32 41.56 -54.72
N THR A 677 100.84 41.40 -53.49
CA THR A 677 101.47 42.46 -52.69
C THR A 677 102.97 42.60 -52.92
N GLN A 678 103.57 41.72 -53.73
CA GLN A 678 104.99 41.69 -54.10
C GLN A 678 105.20 41.68 -55.61
N ASP A 679 104.15 41.41 -56.39
CA ASP A 679 104.14 41.48 -57.83
C ASP A 679 103.87 42.90 -58.37
N THR A 680 104.37 43.19 -59.58
CA THR A 680 104.18 44.49 -60.27
C THR A 680 103.07 44.45 -61.32
N PHE A 681 102.72 43.26 -61.82
CA PHE A 681 101.62 42.98 -62.73
C PHE A 681 100.76 41.79 -62.23
N PRO A 682 100.04 41.88 -61.09
CA PRO A 682 99.32 40.74 -60.44
C PRO A 682 98.17 40.05 -61.20
N LEU A 683 98.09 40.21 -62.53
CA LEU A 683 97.07 39.66 -63.43
C LEU A 683 97.68 39.17 -64.77
N ASP A 684 99.01 39.12 -64.89
CA ASP A 684 99.74 38.66 -66.07
C ASP A 684 100.92 37.79 -65.62
N SER A 685 100.65 36.49 -65.42
CA SER A 685 101.58 35.42 -65.01
C SER A 685 102.79 35.18 -65.95
N THR A 686 103.08 36.12 -66.83
CA THR A 686 104.31 36.19 -67.63
C THR A 686 105.23 37.35 -67.24
N GLN A 687 104.78 38.29 -66.39
CA GLN A 687 105.50 39.49 -65.96
C GLN A 687 105.31 39.72 -64.45
N TRP A 688 106.40 39.92 -63.72
CA TRP A 688 106.35 40.18 -62.26
C TRP A 688 107.15 41.41 -61.81
N GLN A 689 108.03 41.93 -62.67
CA GLN A 689 108.90 43.08 -62.42
C GLN A 689 108.95 44.02 -63.62
N ASP A 690 108.99 45.31 -63.31
CA ASP A 690 109.27 46.46 -64.18
C ASP A 690 110.44 47.20 -63.52
N SER A 691 111.62 47.14 -64.13
CA SER A 691 112.86 47.61 -63.50
C SER A 691 113.11 49.12 -63.60
N ASP A 692 112.46 49.83 -64.53
CA ASP A 692 112.63 51.29 -64.68
C ASP A 692 111.35 52.13 -64.50
N GLY A 693 110.20 51.48 -64.47
CA GLY A 693 108.92 51.99 -63.99
C GLY A 693 107.98 52.53 -65.07
N ASP A 694 108.12 52.09 -66.33
CA ASP A 694 107.35 52.62 -67.47
C ASP A 694 106.04 51.88 -67.79
N GLY A 695 105.81 50.73 -67.15
CA GLY A 695 104.60 49.92 -67.31
C GLY A 695 104.73 48.74 -68.29
N TYR A 696 105.93 48.45 -68.78
CA TYR A 696 106.24 47.21 -69.51
C TYR A 696 107.08 46.26 -68.65
N GLY A 697 106.90 44.95 -68.86
CA GLY A 697 107.49 43.93 -68.00
C GLY A 697 108.87 43.48 -68.46
N ASP A 698 109.78 43.24 -67.52
CA ASP A 698 111.17 42.88 -67.82
C ASP A 698 111.31 41.55 -68.57
N ASN A 699 110.39 40.59 -68.39
CA ASN A 699 110.51 39.27 -69.00
C ASN A 699 110.20 39.30 -70.49
N TRP A 700 110.86 38.47 -71.29
CA TRP A 700 110.68 38.46 -72.75
C TRP A 700 110.25 37.11 -73.31
N GLY A 701 109.30 37.15 -74.24
CA GLY A 701 108.73 35.96 -74.90
C GLY A 701 109.26 35.69 -76.31
N ASP A 702 109.92 36.65 -76.95
CA ASP A 702 110.51 36.48 -78.29
C ASP A 702 111.85 35.73 -78.19
N SER A 703 111.92 34.56 -78.83
CA SER A 703 113.13 33.73 -78.81
C SER A 703 114.30 34.34 -79.55
N ASP A 704 114.05 35.21 -80.54
CA ASP A 704 115.10 35.79 -81.39
C ASP A 704 115.91 36.85 -80.62
N TRP A 705 115.35 37.42 -79.54
CA TRP A 705 116.05 38.37 -78.67
C TRP A 705 117.16 37.72 -77.84
N ASN A 706 117.16 36.39 -77.67
CA ASN A 706 118.18 35.69 -76.87
C ASN A 706 119.61 35.83 -77.44
N ASP A 707 119.73 36.11 -78.74
CA ASP A 707 121.02 36.38 -79.40
C ASP A 707 121.40 37.88 -79.42
N THR A 708 120.50 38.78 -79.00
CA THR A 708 120.68 40.26 -79.09
C THR A 708 120.48 41.04 -77.79
N ARG A 709 119.86 40.46 -76.76
CA ARG A 709 119.67 41.08 -75.44
C ARG A 709 121.02 41.17 -74.73
N GLU A 710 121.36 42.34 -74.17
CA GLU A 710 122.60 42.50 -73.42
C GLU A 710 122.53 41.73 -72.10
N LEU A 711 123.64 41.11 -71.70
CA LEU A 711 123.68 40.16 -70.58
C LEU A 711 123.54 40.82 -69.19
N GLU A 712 123.39 42.14 -69.14
CA GLU A 712 123.24 42.95 -67.94
C GLU A 712 121.80 43.45 -67.73
N TRP A 713 120.89 43.25 -68.70
CA TRP A 713 119.47 43.63 -68.61
C TRP A 713 118.67 42.72 -67.66
N PRO A 714 117.64 43.25 -66.97
CA PRO A 714 116.80 42.49 -66.04
C PRO A 714 115.83 41.52 -66.73
N GLY A 715 114.97 40.85 -65.95
CA GLY A 715 113.99 39.87 -66.42
C GLY A 715 114.57 38.51 -66.82
N VAL A 716 113.69 37.59 -67.25
CA VAL A 716 114.07 36.27 -67.81
C VAL A 716 113.25 35.91 -69.05
N PHE A 717 113.71 34.92 -69.82
CA PHE A 717 112.97 34.40 -70.97
C PHE A 717 111.78 33.53 -70.50
N VAL A 718 110.56 34.01 -70.72
CA VAL A 718 109.30 33.34 -70.38
C VAL A 718 108.53 33.07 -71.67
N ILE A 719 108.30 31.79 -72.00
CA ILE A 719 107.75 31.40 -73.31
C ILE A 719 106.35 31.97 -73.50
N GLY A 720 106.21 32.92 -74.43
CA GLY A 720 104.93 33.56 -74.74
C GLY A 720 104.62 34.80 -73.91
N ALA A 721 105.57 35.33 -73.12
CA ALA A 721 105.38 36.57 -72.40
C ALA A 721 105.00 37.73 -73.32
N VAL A 722 103.97 38.46 -72.89
CA VAL A 722 103.42 39.62 -73.60
C VAL A 722 103.94 40.90 -72.97
N GLN A 723 103.81 42.02 -73.70
CA GLN A 723 104.14 43.37 -73.21
C GLN A 723 105.58 43.48 -72.65
N ALA A 724 106.48 42.65 -73.17
CA ALA A 724 107.89 42.61 -72.81
C ALA A 724 108.61 43.88 -73.23
N ASP A 725 109.32 44.51 -72.29
CA ASP A 725 110.10 45.70 -72.59
C ASP A 725 111.36 45.37 -73.42
N HIS A 726 111.55 46.17 -74.46
CA HIS A 726 112.69 46.15 -75.36
C HIS A 726 113.83 47.11 -74.91
N CYS A 727 113.60 48.00 -73.92
CA CYS A 727 114.57 48.93 -73.36
C CYS A 727 114.65 48.97 -71.79
N PRO A 728 114.64 47.84 -71.05
CA PRO A 728 114.36 47.72 -69.58
C PRO A 728 115.42 48.26 -68.60
N ASP A 729 116.22 49.23 -69.03
CA ASP A 729 117.10 50.06 -68.22
C ASP A 729 116.84 51.57 -68.46
N THR A 730 115.86 51.94 -69.30
CA THR A 730 115.66 53.31 -69.82
C THR A 730 114.21 53.58 -70.28
N PHE A 731 113.33 53.79 -69.30
CA PHE A 731 111.95 54.31 -69.36
C PHE A 731 111.56 54.91 -70.70
N GLY A 732 110.63 54.24 -71.38
CA GLY A 732 110.09 54.64 -72.65
C GLY A 732 108.63 55.04 -72.59
N ASN A 733 108.00 54.94 -73.76
CA ASN A 733 106.58 55.22 -73.98
C ASN A 733 106.09 54.68 -75.34
N SER A 734 106.89 53.85 -76.02
CA SER A 734 106.52 53.22 -77.28
C SER A 734 105.53 52.07 -77.05
N THR A 735 104.60 51.92 -77.99
CA THR A 735 103.39 51.09 -77.86
C THR A 735 103.16 50.19 -79.09
N ALA A 736 104.07 50.19 -80.07
CA ALA A 736 103.85 49.56 -81.38
C ALA A 736 105.02 48.69 -81.87
N ASN A 737 104.68 47.78 -82.81
CA ASN A 737 105.62 46.93 -83.55
C ASN A 737 106.52 45.99 -82.73
N GLY A 738 106.16 45.68 -81.48
CA GLY A 738 106.96 44.80 -80.61
C GLY A 738 108.17 45.46 -79.97
N PHE A 739 108.32 46.78 -80.11
CA PHE A 739 109.31 47.58 -79.40
C PHE A 739 108.60 48.36 -78.30
N TYR A 740 108.12 47.65 -77.29
CA TYR A 740 107.55 48.26 -76.08
C TYR A 740 108.67 48.88 -75.23
N GLY A 741 108.28 49.79 -74.33
CA GLY A 741 109.12 50.47 -73.33
C GLY A 741 110.40 51.20 -73.79
N CYS A 742 110.53 51.47 -75.09
CA CYS A 742 111.58 52.34 -75.62
C CYS A 742 111.08 53.78 -75.79
N VAL A 743 112.02 54.73 -75.84
CA VAL A 743 111.70 56.17 -75.98
C VAL A 743 111.11 56.51 -77.37
N ASP A 744 109.95 57.17 -77.36
CA ASP A 744 109.27 57.75 -78.53
C ASP A 744 108.90 59.22 -78.25
N ASN A 745 109.69 60.16 -78.78
CA ASN A 745 109.49 61.59 -78.56
C ASN A 745 108.39 62.23 -79.43
N ASP A 746 107.86 61.56 -80.47
CA ASP A 746 106.79 62.11 -81.31
C ASP A 746 105.41 61.47 -81.07
N GLY A 747 105.37 60.31 -80.41
CA GLY A 747 104.19 59.72 -79.81
C GLY A 747 103.31 58.94 -80.78
N ASN A 748 103.86 58.48 -81.92
CA ASN A 748 103.14 57.59 -82.84
C ASN A 748 103.22 56.09 -82.46
N GLY A 749 103.90 55.78 -81.35
CA GLY A 749 103.99 54.45 -80.75
C GLY A 749 105.22 53.66 -81.20
N ILE A 750 105.92 54.08 -82.26
CA ILE A 750 107.15 53.45 -82.75
C ILE A 750 108.34 54.26 -82.21
N PRO A 751 109.35 53.62 -81.56
CA PRO A 751 110.50 54.34 -81.03
C PRO A 751 111.21 55.20 -82.08
N ASP A 752 111.78 56.34 -81.67
CA ASP A 752 112.48 57.30 -82.55
C ASP A 752 113.54 56.63 -83.46
N GLN A 753 114.13 55.52 -82.97
CA GLN A 753 115.14 54.74 -83.67
C GLN A 753 114.63 53.89 -84.86
N PHE A 754 113.31 53.71 -85.07
CA PHE A 754 112.75 52.72 -86.01
C PHE A 754 111.70 53.21 -87.04
N GLN A 755 111.32 54.50 -87.09
CA GLN A 755 110.12 54.98 -87.84
C GLN A 755 110.22 55.15 -89.38
N GLN A 756 109.08 54.93 -90.11
CA GLN A 756 108.78 55.26 -91.53
C GLN A 756 107.22 55.47 -91.75
N PRO A 757 106.67 56.15 -92.81
CA PRO A 757 105.37 56.89 -92.69
C PRO A 757 104.01 56.42 -93.38
N GLU A 758 102.89 56.32 -92.59
CA GLU A 758 101.45 56.84 -92.74
C GLU A 758 100.13 56.12 -93.35
N THR A 759 98.89 56.30 -92.72
CA THR A 759 97.38 56.17 -93.12
C THR A 759 96.25 55.23 -92.40
N ASN A 760 94.86 55.41 -92.53
CA ASN A 760 93.64 55.27 -91.53
C ASN A 760 92.24 54.40 -91.70
N GLU A 761 91.29 54.30 -90.64
CA GLU A 761 89.70 54.28 -90.47
C GLU A 761 88.66 53.07 -89.96
N THR A 762 87.34 53.29 -89.45
CA THR A 762 86.34 52.36 -88.63
C THR A 762 84.68 52.52 -88.60
N ASP A 763 83.80 51.69 -87.85
CA ASP A 763 82.44 51.90 -87.04
C ASP A 763 80.95 51.12 -87.11
N ASP A 764 80.10 51.01 -85.99
CA ASP A 764 78.56 50.90 -85.51
C ASP A 764 77.30 49.80 -85.66
N GLU A 765 76.24 49.74 -84.71
CA GLU A 765 74.66 49.50 -84.67
C GLU A 765 73.65 48.35 -83.99
N ASN A 766 72.59 48.73 -83.13
CA ASN A 766 71.09 48.45 -82.64
C ASN A 766 70.05 47.15 -82.44
N GLU A 767 68.97 47.26 -81.51
CA GLU A 767 67.47 46.78 -81.24
C GLU A 767 66.84 45.36 -80.70
N THR A 768 65.55 44.94 -80.25
CA THR A 768 63.98 45.13 -80.39
C THR A 768 62.92 44.65 -79.21
N GLN A 769 61.60 44.14 -79.38
CA GLN A 769 60.43 43.93 -78.33
C GLN A 769 59.13 42.91 -78.53
N THR A 770 57.97 42.88 -77.73
CA THR A 770 56.75 41.89 -77.60
C THR A 770 55.27 42.23 -78.18
N PRO A 771 54.24 41.29 -78.33
CA PRO A 771 53.04 41.39 -79.27
C PRO A 771 51.53 41.54 -78.76
N LEU A 772 50.49 41.38 -79.65
CA LEU A 772 49.06 41.89 -79.60
C LEU A 772 47.91 40.92 -80.10
N ASP A 773 46.61 41.21 -79.80
CA ASP A 773 45.30 40.58 -80.21
C ASP A 773 44.24 41.69 -80.52
N SER A 774 43.42 41.55 -81.59
CA SER A 774 42.55 42.61 -82.15
C SER A 774 41.03 42.34 -82.23
N ASP A 775 40.56 41.12 -82.48
CA ASP A 775 39.12 40.82 -82.70
C ASP A 775 38.40 40.29 -81.44
N ASN A 776 39.21 39.87 -80.46
CA ASN A 776 38.84 39.47 -79.11
C ASN A 776 38.14 38.11 -78.94
N ASP A 777 38.26 37.19 -79.91
CA ASP A 777 37.91 35.77 -79.70
C ASP A 777 38.86 35.01 -78.75
N SER A 778 40.07 35.56 -78.51
CA SER A 778 41.21 35.10 -77.68
C SER A 778 42.40 34.47 -78.44
N VAL A 779 42.49 34.60 -79.78
CA VAL A 779 43.64 34.20 -80.60
C VAL A 779 44.43 35.44 -81.08
N PRO A 780 45.76 35.55 -80.83
CA PRO A 780 46.54 36.72 -81.25
C PRO A 780 46.71 36.87 -82.78
N ASP A 781 46.68 38.13 -83.29
CA ASP A 781 46.73 38.55 -84.71
C ASP A 781 47.81 37.90 -85.61
N ILE A 782 48.84 37.31 -85.01
CA ILE A 782 49.94 36.61 -85.69
C ILE A 782 49.59 35.16 -86.07
N VAL A 783 48.55 34.58 -85.46
CA VAL A 783 48.16 33.17 -85.59
C VAL A 783 46.65 32.94 -85.77
N ASP A 784 45.84 33.99 -85.81
CA ASP A 784 44.42 33.95 -86.21
C ASP A 784 44.28 33.92 -87.76
N ASP A 785 43.57 32.91 -88.28
CA ASP A 785 43.30 32.71 -89.71
C ASP A 785 41.85 33.13 -90.11
N CYS A 786 41.02 33.56 -89.14
CA CYS A 786 39.59 33.87 -89.27
C CYS A 786 39.13 35.28 -88.77
N PRO A 787 39.93 36.37 -88.86
CA PRO A 787 39.61 37.67 -88.25
C PRO A 787 38.28 38.28 -88.73
N GLU A 788 37.57 38.95 -87.81
CA GLU A 788 36.15 39.36 -87.87
C GLU A 788 35.15 38.25 -87.47
N THR A 789 35.51 37.36 -86.53
CA THR A 789 34.51 36.50 -85.88
C THR A 789 33.52 37.33 -85.06
N SER A 790 32.33 36.78 -84.80
CA SER A 790 31.28 37.50 -84.08
C SER A 790 31.39 37.23 -82.56
N PRO A 791 31.63 38.25 -81.71
CA PRO A 791 31.92 38.03 -80.29
C PRO A 791 30.88 37.16 -79.56
N GLY A 792 31.36 36.09 -78.92
CA GLY A 792 30.54 35.10 -78.22
C GLY A 792 30.15 33.86 -79.05
N VAL A 793 30.67 33.73 -80.27
CA VAL A 793 30.86 32.41 -80.91
C VAL A 793 32.01 31.68 -80.20
N VAL A 794 32.00 30.34 -80.20
CA VAL A 794 33.13 29.53 -79.72
C VAL A 794 33.89 29.04 -80.95
N VAL A 795 35.12 29.51 -81.08
CA VAL A 795 36.09 29.15 -82.13
C VAL A 795 36.95 27.96 -81.72
N ASP A 796 37.69 27.38 -82.68
CA ASP A 796 38.80 26.47 -82.40
C ASP A 796 40.17 27.20 -82.25
N ALA A 797 41.28 26.49 -82.41
CA ALA A 797 42.62 27.03 -82.15
C ALA A 797 43.17 27.92 -83.27
N ASP A 798 42.55 27.90 -84.46
CA ASP A 798 42.94 28.68 -85.64
C ASP A 798 42.03 29.92 -85.84
N GLY A 799 41.11 30.19 -84.89
CA GLY A 799 40.18 31.34 -84.90
C GLY A 799 38.81 31.08 -85.55
N CYS A 800 38.47 29.84 -85.92
CA CYS A 800 37.29 29.53 -86.77
C CYS A 800 36.17 28.71 -86.09
#